data_AF-A0AAD5Y0C1-F1
#
_entry.id   AF-A0AAD5Y0C1-F1
#
_cell.length_a   1.000
_cell.length_b   1.000
_cell.length_c   1.000
_cell.angle_alpha   90.00
_cell.angle_beta   90.00
_cell.angle_gamma   90.00
#
_symmetry.space_group_name_H-M   'P 1'
#
loop_
_entity.id
_entity.type
_entity.pdbx_description
1 polymer ?
#
loop_
_entity_poly.entity_id
_entity_poly.type
_entity_poly.pdbx_seq_one_letter_code
_entity_poly.pdbx_strand_id
1 'polypeptide(L)'
;MESWSQTVIVPISGENIFGIIKQFISSMKENLYQNAQNYIQVVQSNLSHTLRFMSILYSANTMYTYSNDLLLLEMWEYLSAFTLLILCFDHKNVTSIEKYSNENLKDILGMYAFTTQKICHLSGRSTAIPSYIWKSHSKVVSVKNKLCIDLFYGTIEDVHWNSFDFSHSCFEEIADWKAHSGLEPTTIKFLVDVIISAVIDLKENSKLAIMQLFYLISKLGSVENQLVRRDFYEKVCKLGNYQLSLTDILEIADSLPKKWFDQIESIAMKDTLYPLILSNAFLLKIVNECQAEIQFEARKTYIDYNISLFRDQTKTEVIRDPLAVQNKAFSESKLGDILIEFILQVENEWDIATMEYLLKKVFNLVNEADTTGKAYSRLANGINTAIGKSSNPLVYLQTCTTLASPEQIALVCETSISSYLKSKSAVWQAVEETLVVPELEESIFIRHCLSHCLVYTLYVYSLQKLQRASNNPELQIMIGEQIGVWIESLKVESIHQGQESKLLLMILQFAKLLKFEYSRGISDRQSRLFVHLPPIADALFKWSDSASAINTLWTAFGFGKSSILPNDMRFICKIAANFIAIRRLNRDQTTESSKMIENFKIYMASPDFKVYGETFLAKVESTVIDENVNVSLLEDTILTLTRKIYPELKL
;
A
#
# COMPACT_ATOMS: atom_id res chain seq x y z
N MET A 1 -45.59 -44.55 26.61
CA MET A 1 -46.72 -44.69 25.67
C MET A 1 -47.59 -45.81 26.23
N GLU A 2 -48.72 -45.54 26.88
CA GLU A 2 -50.02 -45.25 26.25
C GLU A 2 -51.01 -44.40 27.09
N SER A 3 -50.61 -43.72 28.17
CA SER A 3 -51.56 -42.94 29.01
C SER A 3 -51.55 -41.41 28.83
N TRP A 4 -50.91 -40.88 27.79
CA TRP A 4 -50.72 -39.43 27.61
C TRP A 4 -51.66 -38.79 26.56
N SER A 5 -52.75 -39.44 26.18
CA SER A 5 -53.71 -38.94 25.18
C SER A 5 -55.01 -38.36 25.75
N GLN A 6 -55.13 -38.20 27.06
CA GLN A 6 -56.29 -37.56 27.68
C GLN A 6 -55.87 -36.57 28.77
N THR A 7 -55.33 -35.43 28.34
CA THR A 7 -55.41 -34.21 29.16
C THR A 7 -56.46 -33.32 28.53
N VAL A 8 -57.60 -33.23 29.20
CA VAL A 8 -58.71 -32.33 28.86
C VAL A 8 -58.16 -30.91 28.75
N ILE A 9 -58.19 -30.34 27.55
CA ILE A 9 -57.95 -28.91 27.34
C ILE A 9 -59.20 -28.19 27.87
N VAL A 10 -59.15 -27.77 29.14
CA VAL A 10 -60.11 -26.82 29.68
C VAL A 10 -59.70 -25.43 29.16
N PRO A 11 -60.60 -24.63 28.56
CA PRO A 11 -60.30 -23.26 28.19
C PRO A 11 -60.21 -22.44 29.49
N ILE A 12 -59.01 -22.33 30.03
CA ILE A 12 -58.74 -21.47 31.19
C ILE A 12 -58.59 -20.04 30.64
N SER A 13 -59.33 -19.10 31.22
CA SER A 13 -59.21 -17.67 30.89
C SER A 13 -57.76 -17.20 31.11
N GLY A 14 -57.27 -16.31 30.23
CA GLY A 14 -55.87 -15.88 30.24
C GLY A 14 -55.35 -15.45 31.62
N GLU A 15 -56.15 -14.75 32.42
CA GLU A 15 -55.75 -14.29 33.76
C GLU A 15 -55.43 -15.42 34.76
N ASN A 16 -56.11 -16.57 34.68
CA ASN A 16 -55.86 -17.69 35.59
C ASN A 16 -54.57 -18.47 35.23
N ILE A 17 -54.21 -18.50 33.95
CA ILE A 17 -52.96 -19.14 33.49
C ILE A 17 -51.75 -18.36 34.01
N PHE A 18 -51.81 -17.02 33.98
CA PHE A 18 -50.74 -16.16 34.49
C PHE A 18 -50.52 -16.33 35.99
N GLY A 19 -51.61 -16.44 36.78
CA GLY A 19 -51.53 -16.68 38.22
C GLY A 19 -50.88 -18.02 38.57
N ILE A 20 -51.30 -19.10 37.90
CA ILE A 20 -50.75 -20.45 38.07
C ILE A 20 -49.27 -20.48 37.71
N ILE A 21 -48.89 -19.83 36.62
CA ILE A 21 -47.50 -19.76 36.17
C ILE A 21 -46.66 -18.95 37.14
N LYS A 22 -47.11 -17.79 37.60
CA LYS A 22 -46.36 -16.96 38.56
C LYS A 22 -46.13 -17.68 39.90
N GLN A 23 -47.13 -18.47 40.34
CA GLN A 23 -47.04 -19.29 41.54
C GLN A 23 -46.08 -20.48 41.35
N PHE A 24 -46.12 -21.11 40.17
CA PHE A 24 -45.20 -22.18 39.78
C PHE A 24 -43.75 -21.68 39.64
N ILE A 25 -43.57 -20.49 39.06
CA ILE A 25 -42.33 -19.73 38.93
C ILE A 25 -41.74 -19.45 40.30
N SER A 26 -42.51 -18.84 41.22
CA SER A 26 -42.05 -18.58 42.60
C SER A 26 -41.60 -19.86 43.32
N SER A 27 -42.37 -20.95 43.20
CA SER A 27 -42.04 -22.23 43.81
C SER A 27 -40.76 -22.88 43.25
N MET A 28 -40.51 -22.76 41.93
CA MET A 28 -39.25 -23.21 41.35
C MET A 28 -38.07 -22.31 41.72
N LYS A 29 -38.28 -21.00 41.85
CA LYS A 29 -37.23 -20.03 42.22
C LYS A 29 -36.71 -20.31 43.63
N GLU A 30 -37.61 -20.55 44.59
CA GLU A 30 -37.26 -20.99 45.95
C GLU A 30 -36.48 -22.31 45.96
N ASN A 31 -36.89 -23.31 45.16
CA ASN A 31 -36.24 -24.62 45.11
C ASN A 31 -34.85 -24.62 44.46
N LEU A 32 -34.63 -23.80 43.43
CA LEU A 32 -33.33 -23.65 42.78
C LEU A 32 -32.33 -22.89 43.66
N TYR A 33 -32.81 -21.86 44.39
CA TYR A 33 -31.95 -21.04 45.26
C TYR A 33 -31.49 -21.78 46.52
N GLN A 34 -32.36 -22.60 47.11
CA GLN A 34 -32.04 -23.38 48.33
C GLN A 34 -31.04 -24.51 48.10
N ASN A 35 -30.91 -25.04 46.88
CA ASN A 35 -30.16 -26.28 46.63
C ASN A 35 -28.91 -26.12 45.75
N ALA A 36 -28.40 -24.90 45.57
CA ALA A 36 -27.27 -24.59 44.70
C ALA A 36 -25.95 -25.36 45.02
N GLN A 37 -25.82 -25.97 46.20
CA GLN A 37 -24.62 -26.75 46.57
C GLN A 37 -24.58 -28.19 46.02
N ASN A 38 -25.70 -28.76 45.55
CA ASN A 38 -25.74 -30.11 44.97
C ASN A 38 -26.42 -30.10 43.58
N TYR A 39 -25.77 -29.44 42.62
CA TYR A 39 -26.29 -29.14 41.29
C TYR A 39 -26.89 -30.36 40.54
N ILE A 40 -26.34 -31.56 40.70
CA ILE A 40 -26.75 -32.75 39.91
C ILE A 40 -28.05 -33.40 40.45
N GLN A 41 -28.25 -33.46 41.77
CA GLN A 41 -29.45 -34.07 42.36
C GLN A 41 -30.71 -33.20 42.19
N VAL A 42 -30.54 -31.88 42.21
CA VAL A 42 -31.61 -30.90 42.00
C VAL A 42 -32.09 -30.91 40.55
N VAL A 43 -31.16 -31.07 39.62
CA VAL A 43 -31.45 -31.17 38.20
C VAL A 43 -32.30 -32.40 37.89
N GLN A 44 -32.00 -33.54 38.52
CA GLN A 44 -32.78 -34.78 38.33
C GLN A 44 -34.18 -34.71 38.95
N SER A 45 -34.35 -34.09 40.13
CA SER A 45 -35.67 -33.95 40.77
C SER A 45 -36.56 -32.90 40.07
N ASN A 46 -35.97 -31.84 39.50
CA ASN A 46 -36.72 -30.77 38.85
C ASN A 46 -36.92 -30.97 37.34
N LEU A 47 -36.22 -31.90 36.68
CA LEU A 47 -36.36 -32.13 35.24
C LEU A 47 -37.82 -32.35 34.81
N SER A 48 -38.59 -33.14 35.57
CA SER A 48 -40.03 -33.35 35.32
C SER A 48 -40.86 -32.06 35.40
N HIS A 49 -40.57 -31.21 36.39
CA HIS A 49 -41.24 -29.92 36.56
C HIS A 49 -40.86 -28.94 35.46
N THR A 50 -39.59 -28.89 35.07
CA THR A 50 -39.11 -28.04 33.99
C THR A 50 -39.65 -28.49 32.63
N LEU A 51 -39.74 -29.80 32.37
CA LEU A 51 -40.36 -30.34 31.15
C LEU A 51 -41.86 -30.06 31.08
N ARG A 52 -42.58 -30.15 32.21
CA ARG A 52 -43.99 -29.73 32.29
C ARG A 52 -44.15 -28.24 32.02
N PHE A 53 -43.28 -27.40 32.59
CA PHE A 53 -43.28 -25.97 32.34
C PHE A 53 -43.00 -25.65 30.86
N MET A 54 -42.01 -26.31 30.26
CA MET A 54 -41.71 -26.17 28.83
C MET A 54 -42.87 -26.65 27.96
N SER A 55 -43.60 -27.70 28.37
CA SER A 55 -44.81 -28.17 27.66
C SER A 55 -45.95 -27.15 27.73
N ILE A 56 -46.12 -26.50 28.88
CA ILE A 56 -47.08 -25.41 29.07
C ILE A 56 -46.68 -24.20 28.22
N LEU A 57 -45.41 -23.81 28.25
CA LEU A 57 -44.87 -22.72 27.41
C LEU A 57 -44.99 -23.02 25.92
N TYR A 58 -44.73 -24.26 25.50
CA TYR A 58 -44.83 -24.72 24.11
C TYR A 58 -46.29 -24.69 23.61
N SER A 59 -47.24 -25.09 24.45
CA SER A 59 -48.66 -25.19 24.10
C SER A 59 -49.42 -23.84 24.18
N ALA A 60 -48.90 -22.86 24.90
CA ALA A 60 -49.61 -21.62 25.20
C ALA A 60 -49.33 -20.48 24.19
N ASN A 61 -49.74 -20.68 22.94
CA ASN A 61 -49.59 -19.68 21.86
C ASN A 61 -50.20 -18.31 22.21
N THR A 62 -51.27 -18.29 23.01
CA THR A 62 -51.96 -17.08 23.47
C THR A 62 -51.19 -16.28 24.52
N MET A 63 -50.34 -16.91 25.36
CA MET A 63 -49.57 -16.20 26.38
C MET A 63 -48.58 -15.21 25.75
N TYR A 64 -47.88 -15.65 24.71
CA TYR A 64 -46.95 -14.83 23.92
C TYR A 64 -47.60 -13.57 23.32
N THR A 65 -48.91 -13.63 23.05
CA THR A 65 -49.63 -12.52 22.42
C THR A 65 -49.92 -11.39 23.42
N TYR A 66 -50.10 -11.73 24.71
CA TYR A 66 -50.54 -10.82 25.78
C TYR A 66 -49.52 -10.65 26.92
N SER A 67 -48.34 -11.26 26.81
CA SER A 67 -47.28 -11.17 27.81
C SER A 67 -46.68 -9.76 27.86
N ASN A 68 -46.61 -9.18 29.06
CA ASN A 68 -45.85 -7.96 29.31
C ASN A 68 -44.35 -8.26 29.46
N ASP A 69 -43.53 -7.20 29.49
CA ASP A 69 -42.06 -7.32 29.61
C ASP A 69 -41.63 -8.18 30.80
N LEU A 70 -42.31 -8.04 31.95
CA LEU A 70 -41.99 -8.78 33.17
C LEU A 70 -42.18 -10.30 32.98
N LEU A 71 -43.28 -10.73 32.36
CA LEU A 71 -43.53 -12.15 32.12
C LEU A 71 -42.53 -12.73 31.11
N LEU A 72 -42.23 -11.97 30.06
CA LEU A 72 -41.22 -12.38 29.06
C LEU A 72 -39.85 -12.55 29.71
N LEU A 73 -39.49 -11.66 30.64
CA LEU A 73 -38.28 -11.74 31.45
C LEU A 73 -38.23 -13.03 32.28
N GLU A 74 -39.31 -13.31 33.01
CA GLU A 74 -39.41 -14.50 33.86
C GLU A 74 -39.30 -15.76 33.01
N MET A 75 -40.04 -15.85 31.89
CA MET A 75 -39.97 -16.97 30.94
C MET A 75 -38.55 -17.18 30.42
N TRP A 76 -37.82 -16.11 30.12
CA TRP A 76 -36.43 -16.18 29.69
C TRP A 76 -35.47 -16.66 30.80
N GLU A 77 -35.63 -16.20 32.05
CA GLU A 77 -34.81 -16.68 33.17
C GLU A 77 -34.90 -18.21 33.32
N TYR A 78 -36.10 -18.79 33.14
CA TYR A 78 -36.28 -20.25 33.18
C TYR A 78 -35.66 -20.96 31.98
N LEU A 79 -35.80 -20.40 30.78
CA LEU A 79 -35.12 -20.93 29.60
C LEU A 79 -33.61 -20.91 29.78
N SER A 80 -33.04 -19.83 30.30
CA SER A 80 -31.61 -19.74 30.57
C SER A 80 -31.15 -20.74 31.63
N ALA A 81 -31.96 -21.01 32.65
CA ALA A 81 -31.69 -22.06 33.63
C ALA A 81 -31.72 -23.45 32.98
N PHE A 82 -32.63 -23.65 32.01
CA PHE A 82 -32.72 -24.87 31.23
C PHE A 82 -31.53 -25.05 30.28
N THR A 83 -31.05 -23.97 29.64
CA THR A 83 -29.83 -23.98 28.82
C THR A 83 -28.62 -24.45 29.65
N LEU A 84 -28.47 -23.97 30.89
CA LEU A 84 -27.44 -24.43 31.82
C LEU A 84 -27.58 -25.93 32.16
N LEU A 85 -28.83 -26.41 32.25
CA LEU A 85 -29.16 -27.80 32.49
C LEU A 85 -28.74 -28.69 31.30
N ILE A 86 -29.03 -28.25 30.07
CA ILE A 86 -28.58 -28.87 28.81
C ILE A 86 -27.05 -28.92 28.75
N LEU A 87 -26.38 -27.81 29.09
CA LEU A 87 -24.92 -27.71 29.13
C LEU A 87 -24.27 -28.67 30.15
N CYS A 88 -24.92 -28.94 31.28
CA CYS A 88 -24.46 -29.92 32.26
C CYS A 88 -24.58 -31.39 31.80
N PHE A 89 -25.47 -31.69 30.84
CA PHE A 89 -25.67 -33.07 30.36
C PHE A 89 -24.54 -33.58 29.47
N ASP A 90 -23.81 -32.69 28.80
CA ASP A 90 -22.80 -33.07 27.78
C ASP A 90 -21.34 -33.04 28.31
N HIS A 91 -21.07 -32.31 29.41
CA HIS A 91 -19.70 -32.14 29.95
C HIS A 91 -19.17 -33.33 30.77
N LYS A 92 -20.02 -34.30 31.08
CA LYS A 92 -19.62 -35.52 31.77
C LYS A 92 -20.10 -36.69 30.91
N ASN A 93 -19.28 -37.72 30.76
CA ASN A 93 -19.72 -39.06 30.39
C ASN A 93 -20.74 -39.54 31.46
N VAL A 94 -21.96 -39.00 31.44
CA VAL A 94 -23.00 -39.27 32.42
C VAL A 94 -23.62 -40.60 32.02
N THR A 95 -23.05 -41.66 32.57
CA THR A 95 -23.51 -43.05 32.54
C THR A 95 -24.95 -43.27 33.02
N SER A 96 -25.67 -42.23 33.46
CA SER A 96 -27.06 -42.31 33.91
C SER A 96 -28.12 -41.85 32.89
N ILE A 97 -27.73 -41.40 31.69
CA ILE A 97 -28.68 -40.96 30.65
C ILE A 97 -29.11 -42.10 29.71
N GLU A 98 -28.52 -43.30 29.80
CA GLU A 98 -28.99 -44.48 29.05
C GLU A 98 -30.49 -44.84 29.30
N LYS A 99 -31.14 -44.22 30.30
CA LYS A 99 -32.59 -44.32 30.52
C LYS A 99 -33.46 -43.38 29.67
N TYR A 100 -32.91 -42.39 28.98
CA TYR A 100 -33.67 -41.52 28.08
C TYR A 100 -33.26 -41.82 26.64
N SER A 101 -34.19 -42.33 25.84
CA SER A 101 -33.97 -42.56 24.40
C SER A 101 -33.53 -41.26 23.72
N ASN A 102 -32.72 -41.40 22.66
CA ASN A 102 -32.33 -40.28 21.78
C ASN A 102 -33.53 -39.43 21.31
N GLU A 103 -34.72 -40.02 21.23
CA GLU A 103 -35.98 -39.32 20.90
C GLU A 103 -36.39 -38.31 21.97
N ASN A 104 -36.28 -38.63 23.25
CA ASN A 104 -36.66 -37.71 24.33
C ASN A 104 -35.73 -36.50 24.39
N LEU A 105 -34.43 -36.68 24.16
CA LEU A 105 -33.49 -35.56 24.09
C LEU A 105 -33.81 -34.65 22.88
N LYS A 106 -34.16 -35.26 21.74
CA LYS A 106 -34.55 -34.54 20.53
C LYS A 106 -35.83 -33.72 20.72
N ASP A 107 -36.82 -34.27 21.39
CA ASP A 107 -38.06 -33.56 21.71
C ASP A 107 -37.82 -32.40 22.68
N ILE A 108 -36.94 -32.60 23.67
CA ILE A 108 -36.53 -31.56 24.62
C ILE A 108 -35.81 -30.41 23.91
N LEU A 109 -34.85 -30.73 23.04
CA LEU A 109 -34.12 -29.73 22.26
C LEU A 109 -35.05 -29.03 21.26
N GLY A 110 -36.03 -29.74 20.68
CA GLY A 110 -37.06 -29.16 19.82
C GLY A 110 -37.99 -28.20 20.55
N MET A 111 -38.43 -28.55 21.75
CA MET A 111 -39.24 -27.66 22.61
C MET A 111 -38.44 -26.43 23.04
N TYR A 112 -37.17 -26.62 23.43
CA TYR A 112 -36.26 -25.53 23.74
C TYR A 112 -36.11 -24.58 22.55
N ALA A 113 -35.84 -25.12 21.36
CA ALA A 113 -35.66 -24.34 20.15
C ALA A 113 -36.92 -23.53 19.80
N PHE A 114 -38.08 -24.18 19.81
CA PHE A 114 -39.36 -23.54 19.51
C PHE A 114 -39.71 -22.42 20.51
N THR A 115 -39.53 -22.69 21.81
CA THR A 115 -39.85 -21.73 22.88
C THR A 115 -38.89 -20.52 22.82
N THR A 116 -37.61 -20.78 22.58
CA THR A 116 -36.60 -19.74 22.39
C THR A 116 -36.95 -18.87 21.18
N GLN A 117 -37.25 -19.48 20.03
CA GLN A 117 -37.66 -18.77 18.81
C GLN A 117 -38.92 -17.92 19.04
N LYS A 118 -39.91 -18.44 19.77
CA LYS A 118 -41.13 -17.71 20.13
C LYS A 118 -40.86 -16.46 20.96
N ILE A 119 -39.99 -16.54 21.96
CA ILE A 119 -39.62 -15.37 22.79
C ILE A 119 -38.75 -14.41 21.99
N CYS A 120 -37.87 -14.92 21.13
CA CYS A 120 -37.06 -14.12 20.22
C CYS A 120 -37.92 -13.31 19.24
N HIS A 121 -38.98 -13.88 18.67
CA HIS A 121 -39.94 -13.12 17.86
C HIS A 121 -40.66 -11.99 18.63
N LEU A 122 -40.75 -12.09 19.96
CA LEU A 122 -41.32 -11.04 20.79
C LEU A 122 -40.28 -10.02 21.28
N SER A 123 -39.00 -10.23 21.00
CA SER A 123 -37.91 -9.30 21.38
C SER A 123 -38.15 -7.87 20.89
N GLY A 124 -38.76 -7.70 19.71
CA GLY A 124 -39.10 -6.36 19.19
C GLY A 124 -40.12 -5.58 20.03
N ARG A 125 -40.77 -6.21 21.02
CA ARG A 125 -41.72 -5.57 21.94
C ARG A 125 -41.07 -5.12 23.26
N SER A 126 -39.83 -5.52 23.54
CA SER A 126 -39.18 -5.33 24.84
C SER A 126 -37.73 -4.91 24.70
N THR A 127 -37.35 -3.81 25.36
CA THR A 127 -35.95 -3.35 25.34
C THR A 127 -35.02 -4.23 26.18
N ALA A 128 -35.55 -5.01 27.11
CA ALA A 128 -34.77 -5.82 28.04
C ALA A 128 -34.33 -7.16 27.43
N ILE A 129 -35.17 -7.79 26.61
CA ILE A 129 -34.98 -9.16 26.11
C ILE A 129 -33.60 -9.37 25.44
N PRO A 130 -33.11 -8.49 24.53
CA PRO A 130 -31.81 -8.67 23.90
C PRO A 130 -30.64 -8.81 24.89
N SER A 131 -30.65 -8.06 26.00
CA SER A 131 -29.60 -8.16 27.02
C SER A 131 -29.59 -9.50 27.74
N TYR A 132 -30.75 -10.12 27.91
CA TYR A 132 -30.85 -11.46 28.48
C TYR A 132 -30.41 -12.54 27.48
N ILE A 133 -30.75 -12.37 26.20
CA ILE A 133 -30.28 -13.27 25.13
C ILE A 133 -28.75 -13.25 25.06
N TRP A 134 -28.14 -12.06 25.09
CA TRP A 134 -26.68 -11.90 25.16
C TRP A 134 -26.08 -12.66 26.35
N LYS A 135 -26.60 -12.43 27.57
CA LYS A 135 -26.08 -13.06 28.79
C LYS A 135 -26.19 -14.59 28.76
N SER A 136 -27.27 -15.13 28.20
CA SER A 136 -27.44 -16.56 28.02
C SER A 136 -26.46 -17.12 26.99
N HIS A 137 -26.26 -16.43 25.87
CA HIS A 137 -25.26 -16.81 24.87
C HIS A 137 -23.84 -16.78 25.46
N SER A 138 -23.49 -15.72 26.18
CA SER A 138 -22.20 -15.56 26.86
C SER A 138 -21.86 -16.75 27.77
N LYS A 139 -22.84 -17.24 28.53
CA LYS A 139 -22.70 -18.46 29.34
C LYS A 139 -22.52 -19.71 28.48
N VAL A 140 -23.30 -19.87 27.41
CA VAL A 140 -23.18 -21.02 26.50
C VAL A 140 -21.78 -21.08 25.87
N VAL A 141 -21.27 -19.94 25.41
CA VAL A 141 -19.92 -19.79 24.85
C VAL A 141 -18.85 -20.14 25.89
N SER A 142 -19.00 -19.68 27.14
CA SER A 142 -18.05 -19.96 28.22
C SER A 142 -17.89 -21.46 28.54
N VAL A 143 -18.93 -22.28 28.29
CA VAL A 143 -18.94 -23.73 28.54
C VAL A 143 -18.33 -24.53 27.37
N LYS A 144 -18.11 -23.90 26.21
CA LYS A 144 -17.50 -24.48 25.00
C LYS A 144 -18.25 -25.68 24.42
N ASN A 145 -19.58 -25.63 24.44
CA ASN A 145 -20.40 -26.69 23.88
C ASN A 145 -20.92 -26.29 22.50
N LYS A 146 -20.32 -26.84 21.44
CA LYS A 146 -20.66 -26.51 20.05
C LYS A 146 -22.12 -26.77 19.70
N LEU A 147 -22.68 -27.92 20.12
CA LEU A 147 -24.08 -28.26 19.85
C LEU A 147 -25.04 -27.24 20.46
N CYS A 148 -24.74 -26.77 21.68
CA CYS A 148 -25.53 -25.74 22.34
C CYS A 148 -25.35 -24.37 21.69
N ILE A 149 -24.13 -24.01 21.27
CA ILE A 149 -23.87 -22.76 20.54
C ILE A 149 -24.66 -22.74 19.23
N ASP A 150 -24.60 -23.82 18.44
CA ASP A 150 -25.25 -23.93 17.14
C ASP A 150 -26.79 -23.96 17.29
N LEU A 151 -27.32 -24.70 18.25
CA LEU A 151 -28.75 -24.74 18.54
C LEU A 151 -29.27 -23.39 19.03
N PHE A 152 -28.56 -22.77 19.98
CA PHE A 152 -28.93 -21.47 20.52
C PHE A 152 -28.89 -20.41 19.41
N TYR A 153 -27.83 -20.39 18.61
CA TYR A 153 -27.70 -19.45 17.51
C TYR A 153 -28.76 -19.63 16.42
N GLY A 154 -29.07 -20.88 16.02
CA GLY A 154 -30.15 -21.15 15.06
C GLY A 154 -31.53 -20.72 15.53
N THR A 155 -31.73 -20.53 16.83
CA THR A 155 -33.04 -20.13 17.41
C THR A 155 -33.21 -18.63 17.61
N ILE A 156 -32.12 -17.86 17.50
CA ILE A 156 -32.10 -16.41 17.75
C ILE A 156 -31.84 -15.59 16.48
N GLU A 157 -31.83 -16.23 15.31
CA GLU A 157 -31.56 -15.58 14.01
C GLU A 157 -32.57 -14.46 13.70
N ASP A 158 -33.78 -14.53 14.26
CA ASP A 158 -34.87 -13.54 14.09
C ASP A 158 -34.96 -12.46 15.18
N VAL A 159 -33.96 -12.35 16.07
CA VAL A 159 -33.97 -11.35 17.16
C VAL A 159 -33.69 -9.95 16.62
N HIS A 160 -34.53 -8.97 17.01
CA HIS A 160 -34.26 -7.56 16.75
C HIS A 160 -33.36 -7.00 17.87
N TRP A 161 -32.08 -6.74 17.55
CA TRP A 161 -31.12 -6.23 18.53
C TRP A 161 -31.10 -4.71 18.68
N ASN A 162 -31.97 -3.98 17.99
CA ASN A 162 -31.96 -2.51 17.93
C ASN A 162 -32.01 -1.82 19.31
N SER A 163 -32.53 -2.50 20.33
CA SER A 163 -32.60 -2.00 21.71
C SER A 163 -31.49 -2.51 22.63
N PHE A 164 -30.54 -3.29 22.12
CA PHE A 164 -29.42 -3.83 22.89
C PHE A 164 -28.33 -2.77 23.08
N ASP A 165 -28.01 -2.45 24.33
CA ASP A 165 -26.92 -1.50 24.66
C ASP A 165 -25.60 -2.27 24.83
N PHE A 166 -24.66 -2.04 23.92
CA PHE A 166 -23.36 -2.70 23.91
C PHE A 166 -22.42 -2.00 24.91
N SER A 167 -22.32 -2.55 26.13
CA SER A 167 -21.58 -1.95 27.24
C SER A 167 -20.12 -2.43 27.33
N HIS A 168 -19.31 -1.78 28.19
CA HIS A 168 -17.93 -2.21 28.47
C HIS A 168 -17.83 -3.68 28.94
N SER A 169 -18.80 -4.16 29.73
CA SER A 169 -18.81 -5.55 30.22
C SER A 169 -18.98 -6.58 29.09
N CYS A 170 -19.67 -6.22 28.00
CA CYS A 170 -19.74 -7.07 26.81
C CYS A 170 -18.35 -7.29 26.21
N PHE A 171 -17.44 -6.33 26.30
CA PHE A 171 -16.06 -6.47 25.81
C PHE A 171 -15.22 -7.39 26.67
N GLU A 172 -15.31 -7.25 27.98
CA GLU A 172 -14.64 -8.16 28.92
C GLU A 172 -15.10 -9.61 28.69
N GLU A 173 -16.41 -9.82 28.50
CA GLU A 173 -16.96 -11.14 28.18
C GLU A 173 -16.41 -11.70 26.87
N ILE A 174 -16.37 -10.90 25.79
CA ILE A 174 -15.82 -11.34 24.50
C ILE A 174 -14.32 -11.63 24.60
N ALA A 175 -13.56 -10.83 25.36
CA ALA A 175 -12.15 -11.05 25.62
C ALA A 175 -11.94 -12.37 26.39
N ASP A 176 -12.81 -12.67 27.35
CA ASP A 176 -12.84 -13.95 28.05
C ASP A 176 -13.20 -15.09 27.12
N TRP A 177 -14.17 -14.94 26.21
CA TRP A 177 -14.47 -15.96 25.21
C TRP A 177 -13.24 -16.29 24.36
N LYS A 178 -12.44 -15.28 24.00
CA LYS A 178 -11.18 -15.49 23.29
C LYS A 178 -10.15 -16.25 24.12
N ALA A 179 -9.92 -15.83 25.37
CA ALA A 179 -8.95 -16.47 26.26
C ALA A 179 -9.26 -17.97 26.45
N HIS A 180 -10.52 -18.34 26.29
CA HIS A 180 -11.01 -19.70 26.44
C HIS A 180 -11.36 -20.40 25.10
N SER A 181 -10.92 -19.91 23.94
CA SER A 181 -11.20 -20.53 22.63
C SER A 181 -12.70 -20.68 22.27
N GLY A 182 -13.59 -19.87 22.85
CA GLY A 182 -15.04 -19.88 22.60
C GLY A 182 -15.49 -19.14 21.33
N LEU A 183 -14.55 -18.52 20.61
CA LEU A 183 -14.83 -17.77 19.38
C LEU A 183 -14.84 -18.69 18.14
N GLU A 184 -15.77 -19.65 18.15
CA GLU A 184 -16.07 -20.49 16.99
C GLU A 184 -16.81 -19.68 15.88
N PRO A 185 -16.85 -20.17 14.62
CA PRO A 185 -17.49 -19.45 13.51
C PRO A 185 -18.95 -19.04 13.78
N THR A 186 -19.72 -19.86 14.50
CA THR A 186 -21.11 -19.55 14.87
C THR A 186 -21.22 -18.46 15.93
N THR A 187 -20.34 -18.47 16.95
CA THR A 187 -20.21 -17.37 17.92
C THR A 187 -19.83 -16.05 17.23
N ILE A 188 -18.96 -16.11 16.22
CA ILE A 188 -18.55 -14.92 15.46
C ILE A 188 -19.71 -14.42 14.61
N LYS A 189 -20.45 -15.29 13.91
CA LYS A 189 -21.64 -14.89 13.15
C LYS A 189 -22.70 -14.25 14.06
N PHE A 190 -22.91 -14.81 15.27
CA PHE A 190 -23.74 -14.20 16.31
C PHE A 190 -23.30 -12.79 16.68
N LEU A 191 -22.02 -12.61 17.03
CA LEU A 191 -21.45 -11.31 17.37
C LEU A 191 -21.70 -10.29 16.26
N VAL A 192 -21.42 -10.70 15.02
CA VAL A 192 -21.64 -9.89 13.82
C VAL A 192 -23.10 -9.45 13.74
N ASP A 193 -24.06 -10.36 13.80
CA ASP A 193 -25.49 -10.07 13.66
C ASP A 193 -26.05 -9.18 14.78
N VAL A 194 -25.61 -9.42 16.03
CA VAL A 194 -25.97 -8.60 17.19
C VAL A 194 -25.50 -7.17 16.98
N ILE A 195 -24.23 -6.99 16.58
CA ILE A 195 -23.65 -5.68 16.33
C ILE A 195 -24.43 -5.00 15.22
N ILE A 196 -24.53 -5.61 14.04
CA ILE A 196 -25.23 -4.99 12.90
C ILE A 196 -26.62 -4.52 13.27
N SER A 197 -27.36 -5.33 14.02
CA SER A 197 -28.74 -5.06 14.38
C SER A 197 -28.87 -4.04 15.53
N ALA A 198 -27.95 -4.05 16.50
CA ALA A 198 -27.92 -3.09 17.61
C ALA A 198 -27.43 -1.68 17.20
N VAL A 199 -26.74 -1.58 16.07
CA VAL A 199 -25.95 -0.41 15.69
C VAL A 199 -26.74 0.70 14.97
N ILE A 200 -28.04 0.53 14.75
CA ILE A 200 -28.86 1.56 14.07
C ILE A 200 -28.89 2.90 14.86
N ASP A 201 -28.63 2.90 16.17
CA ASP A 201 -28.56 4.10 17.04
C ASP A 201 -27.36 4.08 18.01
N LEU A 202 -26.11 4.01 17.50
CA LEU A 202 -24.94 4.01 18.38
C LEU A 202 -24.74 5.33 19.13
N LYS A 203 -24.72 5.24 20.47
CA LYS A 203 -24.13 6.28 21.33
C LYS A 203 -22.62 6.35 21.09
N GLU A 204 -22.00 7.52 21.31
CA GLU A 204 -20.55 7.74 21.09
C GLU A 204 -19.65 6.66 21.74
N ASN A 205 -20.01 6.20 22.94
CA ASN A 205 -19.24 5.20 23.71
C ASN A 205 -19.20 3.80 23.06
N SER A 206 -20.08 3.53 22.09
CA SER A 206 -20.20 2.22 21.43
C SER A 206 -19.36 2.12 20.14
N LYS A 207 -18.69 3.20 19.72
CA LYS A 207 -17.83 3.24 18.54
C LYS A 207 -16.49 2.53 18.76
N LEU A 208 -15.72 2.92 19.79
CA LEU A 208 -14.44 2.28 20.18
C LEU A 208 -14.61 0.76 20.42
N ALA A 209 -15.73 0.44 21.05
CA ALA A 209 -16.31 -0.88 21.22
C ALA A 209 -16.34 -1.70 19.91
N ILE A 210 -17.04 -1.21 18.88
CA ILE A 210 -17.11 -1.88 17.56
C ILE A 210 -15.74 -2.02 16.91
N MET A 211 -14.84 -1.08 17.17
CA MET A 211 -13.49 -1.07 16.59
C MET A 211 -12.58 -2.13 17.22
N GLN A 212 -12.63 -2.29 18.54
CA GLN A 212 -11.96 -3.38 19.26
C GLN A 212 -12.51 -4.75 18.83
N LEU A 213 -13.80 -4.82 18.51
CA LEU A 213 -14.46 -6.02 18.03
C LEU A 213 -14.10 -6.34 16.57
N PHE A 214 -13.99 -5.33 15.70
CA PHE A 214 -13.43 -5.47 14.36
C PHE A 214 -11.98 -5.96 14.41
N TYR A 215 -11.17 -5.40 15.31
CA TYR A 215 -9.83 -5.89 15.59
C TYR A 215 -9.83 -7.36 16.03
N LEU A 216 -10.71 -7.73 16.96
CA LEU A 216 -10.81 -9.09 17.46
C LEU A 216 -11.19 -10.08 16.35
N ILE A 217 -12.23 -9.78 15.57
CA ILE A 217 -12.70 -10.58 14.42
C ILE A 217 -11.61 -10.71 13.36
N SER A 218 -10.87 -9.63 13.10
CA SER A 218 -9.76 -9.63 12.14
C SER A 218 -8.56 -10.44 12.65
N LYS A 219 -8.23 -10.36 13.95
CA LYS A 219 -7.11 -11.09 14.59
C LYS A 219 -7.35 -12.58 14.79
N LEU A 220 -8.60 -13.04 14.83
CA LEU A 220 -8.94 -14.46 14.98
C LEU A 220 -8.65 -15.25 13.68
N GLY A 221 -7.39 -15.31 13.27
CA GLY A 221 -6.88 -15.91 12.03
C GLY A 221 -7.36 -17.34 11.70
N SER A 222 -8.11 -18.01 12.58
CA SER A 222 -8.69 -19.34 12.42
C SER A 222 -10.14 -19.40 11.91
N VAL A 223 -10.79 -18.27 11.57
CA VAL A 223 -12.12 -18.36 10.93
C VAL A 223 -11.92 -18.83 9.49
N GLU A 224 -12.18 -20.11 9.25
CA GLU A 224 -12.28 -20.75 7.91
C GLU A 224 -13.28 -20.06 6.96
N ASN A 225 -13.97 -19.01 7.41
CA ASN A 225 -15.07 -18.37 6.71
C ASN A 225 -14.74 -16.90 6.37
N GLN A 226 -13.89 -16.70 5.36
CA GLN A 226 -13.56 -15.38 4.78
C GLN A 226 -14.81 -14.55 4.44
N LEU A 227 -15.92 -15.22 4.09
CA LEU A 227 -17.22 -14.59 3.80
C LEU A 227 -17.78 -13.82 5.00
N VAL A 228 -17.70 -14.36 6.21
CA VAL A 228 -18.23 -13.71 7.42
C VAL A 228 -17.46 -12.43 7.74
N ARG A 229 -16.13 -12.44 7.55
CA ARG A 229 -15.30 -11.24 7.74
C ARG A 229 -15.65 -10.15 6.73
N ARG A 230 -15.82 -10.54 5.46
CA ARG A 230 -16.24 -9.63 4.39
C ARG A 230 -17.62 -9.06 4.65
N ASP A 231 -18.60 -9.89 5.00
CA ASP A 231 -19.97 -9.45 5.29
C ASP A 231 -20.01 -8.49 6.49
N PHE A 232 -19.24 -8.78 7.53
CA PHE A 232 -19.09 -7.87 8.67
C PHE A 232 -18.46 -6.54 8.25
N TYR A 233 -17.35 -6.58 7.50
CA TYR A 233 -16.71 -5.36 6.98
C TYR A 233 -17.66 -4.53 6.11
N GLU A 234 -18.34 -5.15 5.14
CA GLU A 234 -19.28 -4.47 4.24
C GLU A 234 -20.42 -3.82 5.02
N LYS A 235 -20.93 -4.51 6.06
CA LYS A 235 -21.99 -3.97 6.90
C LYS A 235 -21.49 -2.87 7.83
N VAL A 236 -20.31 -3.01 8.47
CA VAL A 236 -19.70 -1.96 9.29
C VAL A 236 -19.41 -0.70 8.47
N CYS A 237 -18.91 -0.88 7.24
CA CYS A 237 -18.70 0.24 6.33
C CYS A 237 -20.00 0.95 5.92
N LYS A 238 -21.15 0.26 5.89
CA LYS A 238 -22.45 0.87 5.57
C LYS A 238 -23.03 1.71 6.70
N LEU A 239 -22.47 1.64 7.92
CA LEU A 239 -23.04 2.32 9.09
C LEU A 239 -22.86 3.85 9.10
N GLY A 240 -22.03 4.42 8.21
CA GLY A 240 -22.02 5.85 7.91
C GLY A 240 -21.42 6.78 8.99
N ASN A 241 -20.69 7.80 8.51
CA ASN A 241 -20.15 8.96 9.22
C ASN A 241 -19.67 8.72 10.66
N TYR A 242 -18.54 8.02 10.77
CA TYR A 242 -17.79 7.93 12.00
C TYR A 242 -17.16 9.29 12.34
N GLN A 243 -17.83 10.11 13.15
CA GLN A 243 -17.14 11.18 13.86
C GLN A 243 -16.27 10.53 14.95
N LEU A 244 -15.00 10.31 14.62
CA LEU A 244 -13.96 9.79 15.50
C LEU A 244 -12.98 10.91 15.83
N SER A 245 -12.51 10.95 17.08
CA SER A 245 -11.42 11.82 17.48
C SER A 245 -10.09 11.29 16.93
N LEU A 246 -9.05 12.13 16.91
CA LEU A 246 -7.71 11.68 16.55
C LEU A 246 -7.21 10.56 17.48
N THR A 247 -7.55 10.64 18.78
CA THR A 247 -7.20 9.62 19.77
C THR A 247 -7.80 8.27 19.40
N ASP A 248 -9.07 8.24 19.00
CA ASP A 248 -9.72 7.01 18.56
C ASP A 248 -8.98 6.41 17.35
N ILE A 249 -8.66 7.23 16.35
CA ILE A 249 -7.93 6.81 15.13
C ILE A 249 -6.57 6.21 15.45
N LEU A 250 -5.84 6.82 16.39
CA LEU A 250 -4.56 6.32 16.87
C LEU A 250 -4.73 4.96 17.58
N GLU A 251 -5.68 4.85 18.51
CA GLU A 251 -5.95 3.59 19.20
C GLU A 251 -6.36 2.48 18.22
N ILE A 252 -7.14 2.80 17.19
CA ILE A 252 -7.53 1.86 16.13
C ILE A 252 -6.28 1.39 15.40
N ALA A 253 -5.46 2.30 14.89
CA ALA A 253 -4.27 1.95 14.12
C ALA A 253 -3.25 1.17 14.97
N ASP A 254 -3.05 1.53 16.23
CA ASP A 254 -2.16 0.83 17.16
C ASP A 254 -2.69 -0.55 17.54
N SER A 255 -4.01 -0.74 17.57
CA SER A 255 -4.60 -2.04 17.81
C SER A 255 -4.33 -3.00 16.65
N LEU A 256 -4.30 -2.53 15.40
CA LEU A 256 -4.18 -3.39 14.22
C LEU A 256 -2.87 -4.22 14.23
N PRO A 257 -2.92 -5.51 13.85
CA PRO A 257 -1.73 -6.34 13.77
C PRO A 257 -0.73 -5.78 12.74
N LYS A 258 0.55 -5.83 13.11
CA LYS A 258 1.68 -5.53 12.21
C LYS A 258 2.19 -6.76 11.44
N LYS A 259 1.67 -7.95 11.79
CA LYS A 259 2.01 -9.25 11.19
C LYS A 259 0.75 -10.04 10.93
N TRP A 260 0.73 -10.75 9.80
CA TRP A 260 -0.40 -11.54 9.34
C TRP A 260 0.10 -12.87 8.79
N PHE A 261 -0.76 -13.89 8.87
CA PHE A 261 -0.41 -15.27 8.48
C PHE A 261 -0.42 -15.48 6.95
N ASP A 262 -1.25 -14.71 6.25
CA ASP A 262 -1.35 -14.77 4.79
C ASP A 262 -0.55 -13.63 4.15
N GLN A 263 0.33 -13.99 3.21
CA GLN A 263 1.08 -13.02 2.40
C GLN A 263 0.14 -12.41 1.36
N ILE A 264 -0.06 -11.09 1.42
CA ILE A 264 -0.86 -10.38 0.41
C ILE A 264 0.01 -9.99 -0.79
N GLU A 265 -0.60 -9.94 -1.97
CA GLU A 265 0.06 -9.53 -3.23
C GLU A 265 -0.29 -8.10 -3.66
N SER A 266 -1.23 -7.46 -2.97
CA SER A 266 -1.81 -6.17 -3.33
C SER A 266 -2.25 -5.45 -2.06
N ILE A 267 -2.14 -4.12 -2.03
CA ILE A 267 -2.83 -3.30 -1.01
C ILE A 267 -4.16 -2.75 -1.54
N ALA A 268 -4.36 -2.85 -2.86
CA ALA A 268 -5.62 -2.58 -3.52
C ALA A 268 -6.74 -3.29 -2.81
N MET A 269 -7.83 -2.57 -2.58
CA MET A 269 -9.11 -3.11 -2.14
C MET A 269 -9.77 -4.07 -3.17
N LYS A 270 -9.01 -4.61 -4.13
CA LYS A 270 -9.51 -5.48 -5.20
C LYS A 270 -9.67 -6.93 -4.73
N ASP A 271 -8.80 -7.40 -3.83
CA ASP A 271 -8.92 -8.73 -3.20
C ASP A 271 -9.52 -8.60 -1.80
N THR A 272 -10.85 -8.52 -1.74
CA THR A 272 -11.64 -8.39 -0.49
C THR A 272 -11.60 -9.65 0.39
N LEU A 273 -10.71 -10.62 0.12
CA LEU A 273 -10.64 -11.90 0.82
C LEU A 273 -9.62 -11.90 1.96
N TYR A 274 -8.66 -10.97 1.96
CA TYR A 274 -7.59 -10.93 2.97
C TYR A 274 -7.92 -9.99 4.14
N PRO A 275 -7.83 -10.45 5.41
CA PRO A 275 -8.12 -9.64 6.59
C PRO A 275 -7.28 -8.36 6.69
N LEU A 276 -6.02 -8.42 6.26
CA LEU A 276 -5.14 -7.26 6.24
C LEU A 276 -5.63 -6.19 5.25
N ILE A 277 -6.06 -6.60 4.05
CA ILE A 277 -6.63 -5.69 3.04
C ILE A 277 -7.92 -5.06 3.57
N LEU A 278 -8.82 -5.84 4.17
CA LEU A 278 -10.05 -5.32 4.77
C LEU A 278 -9.77 -4.35 5.92
N SER A 279 -8.81 -4.66 6.79
CA SER A 279 -8.43 -3.79 7.91
C SER A 279 -7.81 -2.48 7.44
N ASN A 280 -6.94 -2.57 6.44
CA ASN A 280 -6.31 -1.42 5.80
C ASN A 280 -7.36 -0.54 5.11
N ALA A 281 -8.25 -1.16 4.34
CA ALA A 281 -9.36 -0.50 3.68
C ALA A 281 -10.30 0.21 4.65
N PHE A 282 -10.54 -0.40 5.81
CA PHE A 282 -11.33 0.21 6.88
C PHE A 282 -10.67 1.46 7.45
N LEU A 283 -9.38 1.36 7.79
CA LEU A 283 -8.63 2.49 8.32
C LEU A 283 -8.57 3.63 7.30
N LEU A 284 -8.34 3.32 6.03
CA LEU A 284 -8.35 4.30 4.96
C LEU A 284 -9.72 5.01 4.85
N LYS A 285 -10.81 4.24 4.90
CA LYS A 285 -12.16 4.81 4.87
C LYS A 285 -12.39 5.77 6.04
N ILE A 286 -12.03 5.38 7.25
CA ILE A 286 -12.14 6.22 8.45
C ILE A 286 -11.37 7.52 8.25
N VAL A 287 -10.11 7.43 7.83
CA VAL A 287 -9.23 8.58 7.62
C VAL A 287 -9.79 9.54 6.55
N ASN A 288 -10.38 9.01 5.48
CA ASN A 288 -10.99 9.81 4.42
C ASN A 288 -12.29 10.50 4.87
N GLU A 289 -13.06 9.90 5.79
CA GLU A 289 -14.30 10.46 6.34
C GLU A 289 -14.10 11.36 7.58
N CYS A 290 -12.85 11.54 8.05
CA CYS A 290 -12.54 12.39 9.19
C CYS A 290 -12.80 13.87 8.94
N GLN A 291 -13.02 14.61 10.03
CA GLN A 291 -13.14 16.07 10.00
C GLN A 291 -11.87 16.72 9.47
N ALA A 292 -12.02 17.81 8.69
CA ALA A 292 -10.91 18.48 8.02
C ALA A 292 -9.78 18.91 8.96
N GLU A 293 -10.09 19.30 10.20
CA GLU A 293 -9.12 19.78 11.20
C GLU A 293 -8.10 18.72 11.63
N ILE A 294 -8.51 17.44 11.65
CA ILE A 294 -7.64 16.32 12.06
C ILE A 294 -7.22 15.44 10.88
N GLN A 295 -7.69 15.75 9.67
CA GLN A 295 -7.54 14.88 8.50
C GLN A 295 -6.08 14.61 8.15
N PHE A 296 -5.21 15.61 8.26
CA PHE A 296 -3.77 15.43 8.00
C PHE A 296 -3.12 14.46 8.99
N GLU A 297 -3.39 14.61 10.30
CA GLU A 297 -2.84 13.70 11.31
C GLU A 297 -3.43 12.29 11.20
N ALA A 298 -4.72 12.18 10.87
CA ALA A 298 -5.35 10.88 10.57
C ALA A 298 -4.68 10.17 9.37
N ARG A 299 -4.37 10.91 8.29
CA ARG A 299 -3.62 10.39 7.13
C ARG A 299 -2.21 9.94 7.51
N LYS A 300 -1.52 10.69 8.36
CA LYS A 300 -0.20 10.28 8.88
C LYS A 300 -0.28 8.98 9.65
N THR A 301 -1.30 8.79 10.50
CA THR A 301 -1.53 7.54 11.22
C THR A 301 -1.69 6.35 10.27
N TYR A 302 -2.49 6.50 9.20
CA TYR A 302 -2.61 5.46 8.18
C TYR A 302 -1.29 5.16 7.46
N ILE A 303 -0.53 6.20 7.12
CA ILE A 303 0.78 6.06 6.48
C ILE A 303 1.74 5.31 7.41
N ASP A 304 1.81 5.70 8.68
CA ASP A 304 2.71 5.10 9.66
C ASP A 304 2.36 3.63 9.93
N TYR A 305 1.07 3.29 9.96
CA TYR A 305 0.61 1.90 10.02
C TYR A 305 1.15 1.10 8.82
N ASN A 306 0.92 1.56 7.59
CA ASN A 306 1.37 0.89 6.38
C ASN A 306 2.90 0.75 6.33
N ILE A 307 3.63 1.82 6.62
CA ILE A 307 5.10 1.82 6.65
C ILE A 307 5.63 0.84 7.71
N SER A 308 4.92 0.67 8.83
CA SER A 308 5.31 -0.34 9.83
C SER A 308 5.21 -1.77 9.29
N LEU A 309 4.21 -2.08 8.45
CA LEU A 309 4.09 -3.37 7.77
C LEU A 309 5.27 -3.62 6.82
N PHE A 310 5.64 -2.61 6.03
CA PHE A 310 6.80 -2.69 5.15
C PHE A 310 8.11 -2.86 5.93
N ARG A 311 8.27 -2.14 7.06
CA ARG A 311 9.46 -2.21 7.91
C ARG A 311 9.65 -3.60 8.53
N ASP A 312 8.58 -4.24 8.99
CA ASP A 312 8.67 -5.58 9.56
C ASP A 312 9.08 -6.62 8.49
N GLN A 313 8.70 -6.40 7.23
CA GLN A 313 9.11 -7.21 6.09
C GLN A 313 10.60 -7.05 5.75
N THR A 314 11.15 -5.83 5.81
CA THR A 314 12.55 -5.57 5.46
C THR A 314 13.51 -6.06 6.55
N LYS A 315 13.14 -5.95 7.82
CA LYS A 315 13.97 -6.41 8.96
C LYS A 315 14.12 -7.93 9.05
N THR A 316 13.13 -8.69 8.58
CA THR A 316 13.17 -10.16 8.63
C THR A 316 14.14 -10.79 7.61
N GLU A 317 14.65 -10.06 6.61
CA GLU A 317 15.76 -10.55 5.76
C GLU A 317 17.10 -10.59 6.50
N VAL A 318 17.30 -9.73 7.50
CA VAL A 318 18.55 -9.63 8.29
C VAL A 318 18.66 -10.78 9.31
N ILE A 319 17.53 -11.29 9.80
CA ILE A 319 17.46 -12.36 10.79
C ILE A 319 17.14 -13.67 10.06
N ARG A 320 18.15 -14.51 9.83
CA ARG A 320 18.00 -15.87 9.25
C ARG A 320 17.37 -16.85 10.24
N ASP A 321 16.19 -16.54 10.75
CA ASP A 321 15.38 -17.50 11.51
C ASP A 321 14.36 -18.16 10.55
N PRO A 322 14.48 -19.48 10.28
CA PRO A 322 13.52 -20.22 9.46
C PRO A 322 12.07 -20.11 9.96
N LEU A 323 11.85 -19.84 11.26
CA LEU A 323 10.53 -19.66 11.85
C LEU A 323 9.96 -18.25 11.63
N ALA A 324 10.81 -17.24 11.36
CA ALA A 324 10.37 -15.88 11.06
C ALA A 324 9.76 -15.73 9.65
N VAL A 325 10.01 -16.71 8.75
CA VAL A 325 9.51 -16.73 7.37
C VAL A 325 7.98 -16.86 7.31
N GLN A 326 7.34 -17.40 8.35
CA GLN A 326 5.90 -17.68 8.37
C GLN A 326 4.99 -16.48 8.75
N ASN A 327 5.55 -15.32 9.14
CA ASN A 327 4.78 -14.17 9.64
C ASN A 327 4.99 -12.88 8.82
N LYS A 328 5.11 -13.01 7.50
CA LYS A 328 5.33 -11.90 6.58
C LYS A 328 4.00 -11.37 6.04
N ALA A 329 3.77 -10.06 6.14
CA ALA A 329 2.53 -9.43 5.67
C ALA A 329 2.43 -9.42 4.13
N PHE A 330 3.55 -9.24 3.43
CA PHE A 330 3.60 -9.12 1.98
C PHE A 330 4.31 -10.31 1.33
N SER A 331 3.84 -10.70 0.15
CA SER A 331 4.59 -11.56 -0.74
C SER A 331 5.91 -10.87 -1.13
N GLU A 332 7.03 -11.54 -0.87
CA GLU A 332 8.37 -10.96 -1.06
C GLU A 332 8.59 -10.50 -2.51
N SER A 333 8.06 -11.25 -3.49
CA SER A 333 8.15 -10.92 -4.92
C SER A 333 7.34 -9.69 -5.30
N LYS A 334 6.29 -9.36 -4.55
CA LYS A 334 5.34 -8.28 -4.82
C LYS A 334 5.60 -7.00 -4.03
N LEU A 335 6.61 -6.97 -3.16
CA LEU A 335 6.91 -5.83 -2.29
C LEU A 335 6.99 -4.49 -3.05
N GLY A 336 7.67 -4.46 -4.19
CA GLY A 336 7.79 -3.26 -5.02
C GLY A 336 6.47 -2.85 -5.67
N ASP A 337 5.70 -3.82 -6.17
CA ASP A 337 4.38 -3.58 -6.79
C ASP A 337 3.39 -2.98 -5.77
N ILE A 338 3.37 -3.53 -4.56
CA ILE A 338 2.53 -3.06 -3.45
C ILE A 338 2.93 -1.64 -3.03
N LEU A 339 4.24 -1.35 -2.95
CA LEU A 339 4.73 0.00 -2.65
C LEU A 339 4.30 1.02 -3.71
N ILE A 340 4.42 0.67 -5.00
CA ILE A 340 3.98 1.52 -6.11
C ILE A 340 2.50 1.85 -5.94
N GLU A 341 1.71 0.82 -5.66
CA GLU A 341 0.27 0.97 -5.50
C GLU A 341 -0.10 1.91 -4.35
N PHE A 342 0.53 1.72 -3.19
CA PHE A 342 0.32 2.55 -2.01
C PHE A 342 0.70 4.03 -2.26
N ILE A 343 1.85 4.26 -2.91
CA ILE A 343 2.29 5.63 -3.22
C ILE A 343 1.34 6.31 -4.20
N LEU A 344 0.95 5.63 -5.27
CA LEU A 344 0.05 6.19 -6.27
C LEU A 344 -1.37 6.39 -5.72
N GLN A 345 -1.82 5.56 -4.79
CA GLN A 345 -3.10 5.78 -4.10
C GLN A 345 -3.08 7.11 -3.33
N VAL A 346 -2.05 7.32 -2.51
CA VAL A 346 -1.89 8.56 -1.74
C VAL A 346 -1.75 9.77 -2.67
N GLU A 347 -0.98 9.66 -3.74
CA GLU A 347 -0.80 10.75 -4.70
C GLU A 347 -2.12 11.15 -5.39
N ASN A 348 -2.96 10.17 -5.74
CA ASN A 348 -4.21 10.45 -6.46
C ASN A 348 -5.34 10.94 -5.54
N GLU A 349 -5.35 10.52 -4.28
CA GLU A 349 -6.45 10.82 -3.35
C GLU A 349 -6.16 12.02 -2.43
N TRP A 350 -4.89 12.28 -2.11
CA TRP A 350 -4.51 13.20 -1.03
C TRP A 350 -3.65 14.38 -1.50
N ASP A 351 -3.43 15.33 -0.59
CA ASP A 351 -2.68 16.56 -0.85
C ASP A 351 -1.15 16.34 -0.88
N ILE A 352 -0.44 17.32 -1.43
CA ILE A 352 1.03 17.29 -1.60
C ILE A 352 1.76 17.17 -0.25
N ALA A 353 1.29 17.81 0.83
CA ALA A 353 1.98 17.73 2.12
C ALA A 353 1.90 16.30 2.70
N THR A 354 0.77 15.62 2.49
CA THR A 354 0.62 14.21 2.85
C THR A 354 1.53 13.32 1.99
N MET A 355 1.62 13.60 0.69
CA MET A 355 2.54 12.90 -0.22
C MET A 355 4.02 13.07 0.21
N GLU A 356 4.44 14.28 0.54
CA GLU A 356 5.80 14.54 1.07
C GLU A 356 6.07 13.74 2.35
N TYR A 357 5.10 13.67 3.27
CA TYR A 357 5.23 12.86 4.48
C TYR A 357 5.42 11.38 4.16
N LEU A 358 4.60 10.82 3.24
CA LEU A 358 4.75 9.44 2.79
C LEU A 358 6.14 9.20 2.20
N LEU A 359 6.58 10.04 1.27
CA LEU A 359 7.88 9.87 0.60
C LEU A 359 9.04 9.92 1.60
N LYS A 360 9.01 10.81 2.59
CA LYS A 360 10.00 10.82 3.69
C LYS A 360 10.04 9.47 4.42
N LYS A 361 8.87 8.87 4.70
CA LYS A 361 8.79 7.57 5.37
C LYS A 361 9.27 6.43 4.49
N VAL A 362 8.93 6.43 3.20
CA VAL A 362 9.40 5.44 2.22
C VAL A 362 10.91 5.53 2.02
N PHE A 363 11.48 6.72 1.92
CA PHE A 363 12.94 6.89 1.80
C PHE A 363 13.67 6.46 3.07
N ASN A 364 13.12 6.75 4.24
CA ASN A 364 13.66 6.20 5.49
C ASN A 364 13.58 4.67 5.54
N LEU A 365 12.51 4.06 5.03
CA LEU A 365 12.41 2.61 4.92
C LEU A 365 13.53 2.03 4.03
N VAL A 366 13.87 2.69 2.92
CA VAL A 366 15.00 2.29 2.07
C VAL A 366 16.33 2.43 2.80
N ASN A 367 16.51 3.50 3.58
CA ASN A 367 17.72 3.70 4.40
C ASN A 367 17.88 2.62 5.49
N GLU A 368 16.77 2.12 6.02
CA GLU A 368 16.75 1.06 7.04
C GLU A 368 16.95 -0.36 6.45
N ALA A 369 16.76 -0.55 5.13
CA ALA A 369 16.85 -1.85 4.48
C ALA A 369 18.31 -2.26 4.20
N ASP A 370 18.61 -3.56 4.29
CA ASP A 370 19.92 -4.10 3.93
C ASP A 370 20.17 -3.92 2.43
N THR A 371 21.18 -3.11 2.09
CA THR A 371 21.60 -2.81 0.71
C THR A 371 21.94 -4.05 -0.13
N THR A 372 22.29 -5.17 0.50
CA THR A 372 22.59 -6.45 -0.18
C THR A 372 21.35 -7.35 -0.31
N GLY A 373 20.26 -7.01 0.37
CA GLY A 373 19.01 -7.74 0.41
C GLY A 373 18.16 -7.57 -0.85
N LYS A 374 17.27 -8.54 -1.08
CA LYS A 374 16.31 -8.44 -2.19
C LYS A 374 15.22 -7.43 -1.88
N ALA A 375 14.89 -7.20 -0.61
CA ALA A 375 13.93 -6.17 -0.23
C ALA A 375 14.39 -4.77 -0.66
N TYR A 376 15.67 -4.43 -0.46
CA TYR A 376 16.22 -3.12 -0.85
C TYR A 376 16.05 -2.87 -2.36
N SER A 377 16.51 -3.80 -3.20
CA SER A 377 16.40 -3.64 -4.66
C SER A 377 14.95 -3.55 -5.13
N ARG A 378 14.01 -4.30 -4.52
CA ARG A 378 12.59 -4.20 -4.83
C ARG A 378 11.98 -2.86 -4.41
N LEU A 379 12.33 -2.32 -3.24
CA LEU A 379 11.85 -1.02 -2.78
C LEU A 379 12.39 0.11 -3.68
N ALA A 380 13.70 0.09 -3.98
CA ALA A 380 14.34 1.08 -4.86
C ALA A 380 13.73 1.06 -6.28
N ASN A 381 13.54 -0.13 -6.86
CA ASN A 381 12.87 -0.27 -8.16
C ASN A 381 11.40 0.15 -8.11
N GLY A 382 10.71 -0.13 -6.99
CA GLY A 382 9.35 0.32 -6.74
C GLY A 382 9.24 1.84 -6.76
N ILE A 383 10.14 2.55 -6.07
CA ILE A 383 10.21 4.01 -6.08
C ILE A 383 10.41 4.57 -7.49
N ASN A 384 11.41 4.07 -8.22
CA ASN A 384 11.69 4.54 -9.59
C ASN A 384 10.51 4.29 -10.54
N THR A 385 9.82 3.17 -10.37
CA THR A 385 8.61 2.85 -11.15
C THR A 385 7.44 3.76 -10.77
N ALA A 386 7.28 4.09 -9.48
CA ALA A 386 6.25 5.02 -9.02
C ALA A 386 6.48 6.43 -9.60
N ILE A 387 7.73 6.93 -9.57
CA ILE A 387 8.10 8.22 -10.19
C ILE A 387 7.74 8.24 -11.68
N GLY A 388 8.02 7.15 -12.41
CA GLY A 388 7.71 7.04 -13.83
C GLY A 388 6.21 7.07 -14.16
N LYS A 389 5.34 6.79 -13.18
CA LYS A 389 3.87 6.82 -13.27
C LYS A 389 3.25 8.03 -12.56
N SER A 390 4.03 8.80 -11.83
CA SER A 390 3.58 9.91 -11.00
C SER A 390 3.09 11.09 -11.84
N SER A 391 2.05 11.76 -11.35
CA SER A 391 1.56 13.05 -11.83
C SER A 391 2.31 14.24 -11.22
N ASN A 392 2.99 14.05 -10.09
CA ASN A 392 3.77 15.06 -9.36
C ASN A 392 5.26 14.66 -9.16
N PRO A 393 6.06 14.43 -10.21
CA PRO A 393 7.46 13.97 -10.06
C PRO A 393 8.36 14.95 -9.28
N LEU A 394 8.06 16.24 -9.27
CA LEU A 394 8.86 17.24 -8.53
C LEU A 394 8.83 17.03 -7.01
N VAL A 395 7.76 16.45 -6.46
CA VAL A 395 7.68 16.16 -5.01
C VAL A 395 8.71 15.11 -4.60
N TYR A 396 8.98 14.13 -5.48
CA TYR A 396 10.05 13.15 -5.28
C TYR A 396 11.42 13.80 -5.33
N LEU A 397 11.64 14.69 -6.30
CA LEU A 397 12.88 15.46 -6.45
C LEU A 397 13.17 16.31 -5.22
N GLN A 398 12.15 16.96 -4.64
CA GLN A 398 12.30 17.76 -3.42
C GLN A 398 12.60 16.90 -2.19
N THR A 399 12.00 15.70 -2.12
CA THR A 399 12.04 14.86 -0.92
C THR A 399 13.25 13.92 -0.88
N CYS A 400 13.93 13.71 -2.02
CA CYS A 400 14.99 12.70 -2.16
C CYS A 400 16.19 12.94 -1.24
N THR A 401 16.37 14.16 -0.72
CA THR A 401 17.40 14.48 0.29
C THR A 401 17.26 13.69 1.60
N THR A 402 16.12 13.03 1.81
CA THR A 402 15.90 12.13 2.94
C THR A 402 16.65 10.80 2.78
N LEU A 403 17.03 10.42 1.55
CA LEU A 403 17.84 9.22 1.31
C LEU A 403 19.27 9.42 1.84
N ALA A 404 19.85 8.35 2.39
CA ALA A 404 21.21 8.38 2.93
C ALA A 404 22.29 8.08 1.88
N SER A 405 21.95 7.43 0.77
CA SER A 405 22.91 7.05 -0.29
C SER A 405 22.94 8.09 -1.41
N PRO A 406 24.09 8.74 -1.69
CA PRO A 406 24.23 9.67 -2.82
C PRO A 406 23.88 9.06 -4.17
N GLU A 407 24.13 7.76 -4.34
CA GLU A 407 23.78 7.02 -5.54
C GLU A 407 22.26 6.97 -5.74
N GLN A 408 21.49 6.64 -4.70
CA GLN A 408 20.03 6.59 -4.78
C GLN A 408 19.44 7.99 -4.94
N ILE A 409 19.99 9.01 -4.28
CA ILE A 409 19.60 10.41 -4.51
C ILE A 409 19.75 10.73 -6.00
N ALA A 410 20.90 10.43 -6.59
CA ALA A 410 21.17 10.72 -8.00
C ALA A 410 20.18 10.01 -8.94
N LEU A 411 19.90 8.72 -8.69
CA LEU A 411 18.95 7.94 -9.49
C LEU A 411 17.51 8.47 -9.38
N VAL A 412 17.08 8.84 -8.17
CA VAL A 412 15.75 9.44 -7.95
C VAL A 412 15.66 10.81 -8.60
N CYS A 413 16.71 11.64 -8.52
CA CYS A 413 16.78 12.92 -9.23
C CYS A 413 16.60 12.70 -10.74
N GLU A 414 17.41 11.85 -11.36
CA GLU A 414 17.36 11.61 -12.80
C GLU A 414 15.97 11.13 -13.24
N THR A 415 15.40 10.17 -12.51
CA THR A 415 14.11 9.58 -12.84
C THR A 415 12.98 10.60 -12.67
N SER A 416 13.05 11.45 -11.64
CA SER A 416 12.06 12.51 -11.37
C SER A 416 12.10 13.61 -12.44
N ILE A 417 13.29 14.06 -12.81
CA ILE A 417 13.49 15.05 -13.87
C ILE A 417 12.99 14.49 -15.22
N SER A 418 13.41 13.28 -15.55
CA SER A 418 12.98 12.57 -16.75
C SER A 418 11.45 12.42 -16.81
N SER A 419 10.82 12.05 -15.69
CA SER A 419 9.36 11.91 -15.62
C SER A 419 8.64 13.26 -15.79
N TYR A 420 9.11 14.31 -15.12
CA TYR A 420 8.56 15.66 -15.24
C TYR A 420 8.63 16.19 -16.67
N LEU A 421 9.77 16.05 -17.35
CA LEU A 421 9.99 16.60 -18.69
C LEU A 421 9.11 15.97 -19.79
N LYS A 422 8.56 14.77 -19.56
CA LYS A 422 7.57 14.14 -20.45
C LYS A 422 6.28 14.96 -20.56
N SER A 423 5.97 15.80 -19.57
CA SER A 423 4.82 16.71 -19.62
C SER A 423 5.03 17.80 -20.67
N LYS A 424 4.01 18.13 -21.47
CA LYS A 424 4.07 19.22 -22.46
C LYS A 424 4.34 20.59 -21.83
N SER A 425 3.90 20.82 -20.59
CA SER A 425 4.06 22.10 -19.88
C SER A 425 5.36 22.22 -19.09
N ALA A 426 6.17 21.16 -19.03
CA ALA A 426 7.38 21.18 -18.20
C ALA A 426 8.43 22.18 -18.71
N VAL A 427 8.98 22.95 -17.78
CA VAL A 427 10.03 23.97 -17.97
C VAL A 427 11.22 23.67 -17.07
N TRP A 428 12.44 23.96 -17.55
CA TRP A 428 13.68 23.68 -16.79
C TRP A 428 13.75 24.43 -15.45
N GLN A 429 13.24 25.67 -15.41
CA GLN A 429 13.29 26.52 -14.22
C GLN A 429 12.70 25.84 -12.97
N ALA A 430 11.55 25.15 -13.09
CA ALA A 430 10.92 24.46 -11.95
C ALA A 430 11.82 23.34 -11.39
N VAL A 431 12.56 22.66 -12.27
CA VAL A 431 13.51 21.61 -11.89
C VAL A 431 14.75 22.22 -11.23
N GLU A 432 15.26 23.32 -11.77
CA GLU A 432 16.39 24.07 -11.22
C GLU A 432 16.10 24.61 -9.82
N GLU A 433 14.89 25.06 -9.55
CA GLU A 433 14.49 25.54 -8.22
C GLU A 433 14.31 24.41 -7.20
N THR A 434 14.00 23.19 -7.67
CA THR A 434 13.66 22.05 -6.81
C THR A 434 14.86 21.14 -6.52
N LEU A 435 15.80 20.97 -7.45
CA LEU A 435 16.93 20.05 -7.28
C LEU A 435 17.80 20.48 -6.09
N VAL A 436 18.00 19.57 -5.13
CA VAL A 436 18.95 19.77 -4.02
C VAL A 436 20.08 18.77 -4.13
N VAL A 437 21.31 19.27 -4.29
CA VAL A 437 22.52 18.44 -4.35
C VAL A 437 23.17 18.37 -2.96
N PRO A 438 23.56 17.18 -2.48
CA PRO A 438 24.23 17.03 -1.18
C PRO A 438 25.59 17.76 -1.17
N GLU A 439 25.71 18.85 -0.40
CA GLU A 439 26.91 19.70 -0.42
C GLU A 439 28.16 18.97 0.11
N LEU A 440 28.03 18.20 1.19
CA LEU A 440 29.16 17.48 1.81
C LEU A 440 29.68 16.31 0.97
N GLU A 441 28.82 15.73 0.11
CA GLU A 441 29.12 14.53 -0.68
C GLU A 441 29.04 14.80 -2.19
N GLU A 442 29.12 16.08 -2.60
CA GLU A 442 28.98 16.52 -3.99
C GLU A 442 29.84 15.69 -4.95
N SER A 443 31.12 15.49 -4.62
CA SER A 443 32.05 14.76 -5.49
C SER A 443 31.66 13.29 -5.69
N ILE A 444 31.07 12.65 -4.67
CA ILE A 444 30.60 11.27 -4.71
C ILE A 444 29.30 11.21 -5.54
N PHE A 445 28.38 12.13 -5.28
CA PHE A 445 27.14 12.30 -6.05
C PHE A 445 27.41 12.45 -7.56
N ILE A 446 28.33 13.35 -7.94
CA ILE A 446 28.71 13.57 -9.34
C ILE A 446 29.36 12.31 -9.94
N ARG A 447 30.19 11.59 -9.18
CA ARG A 447 30.78 10.32 -9.66
C ARG A 447 29.71 9.27 -9.97
N HIS A 448 28.67 9.16 -9.15
CA HIS A 448 27.53 8.28 -9.45
C HIS A 448 26.76 8.75 -10.68
N CYS A 449 26.55 10.06 -10.84
CA CYS A 449 25.92 10.62 -12.03
C CYS A 449 26.69 10.27 -13.31
N LEU A 450 28.02 10.38 -13.29
CA LEU A 450 28.87 10.02 -14.44
C LEU A 450 28.88 8.51 -14.70
N SER A 451 28.91 7.71 -13.64
CA SER A 451 28.94 6.25 -13.73
C SER A 451 27.66 5.65 -14.27
N HIS A 452 26.50 6.26 -13.95
CA HIS A 452 25.18 5.82 -14.41
C HIS A 452 24.62 6.64 -15.57
N CYS A 453 25.42 7.56 -16.14
CA CYS A 453 25.00 8.44 -17.24
C CYS A 453 23.71 9.24 -16.92
N LEU A 454 23.66 9.87 -15.74
CA LEU A 454 22.55 10.67 -15.22
C LEU A 454 22.65 12.12 -15.70
N VAL A 455 22.46 12.29 -16.99
CA VAL A 455 22.75 13.54 -17.71
C VAL A 455 21.78 14.67 -17.35
N TYR A 456 20.49 14.40 -17.15
CA TYR A 456 19.56 15.48 -16.78
C TYR A 456 19.93 16.09 -15.43
N THR A 457 20.32 15.24 -14.49
CA THR A 457 20.79 15.66 -13.16
C THR A 457 22.04 16.52 -13.28
N LEU A 458 23.05 16.09 -14.06
CA LEU A 458 24.28 16.87 -14.30
C LEU A 458 23.99 18.19 -15.01
N TYR A 459 23.07 18.19 -15.97
CA TYR A 459 22.69 19.38 -16.73
C TYR A 459 22.03 20.42 -15.82
N VAL A 460 20.98 20.04 -15.08
CA VAL A 460 20.30 20.95 -14.13
C VAL A 460 21.27 21.45 -13.06
N TYR A 461 22.13 20.57 -12.56
CA TYR A 461 23.16 20.97 -11.61
C TYR A 461 24.13 22.01 -12.18
N SER A 462 24.53 21.87 -13.44
CA SER A 462 25.36 22.86 -14.12
C SER A 462 24.64 24.21 -14.28
N LEU A 463 23.33 24.20 -14.56
CA LEU A 463 22.51 25.41 -14.64
C LEU A 463 22.46 26.14 -13.30
N GLN A 464 22.23 25.43 -12.20
CA GLN A 464 22.26 26.01 -10.85
C GLN A 464 23.62 26.66 -10.55
N LYS A 465 24.73 26.00 -10.90
CA LYS A 465 26.07 26.57 -10.72
C LYS A 465 26.28 27.82 -11.56
N LEU A 466 25.84 27.81 -12.81
CA LEU A 466 25.98 28.95 -13.71
C LEU A 466 25.12 30.14 -13.29
N GLN A 467 23.91 29.91 -12.78
CA GLN A 467 23.05 30.96 -12.23
C GLN A 467 23.74 31.66 -11.05
N ARG A 468 24.33 30.89 -10.13
CA ARG A 468 25.14 31.42 -9.00
C ARG A 468 26.39 32.15 -9.48
N ALA A 469 26.98 31.73 -10.60
CA ALA A 469 28.15 32.34 -11.22
C ALA A 469 27.84 33.43 -12.26
N SER A 470 26.57 33.87 -12.41
CA SER A 470 26.12 34.77 -13.49
C SER A 470 26.94 36.07 -13.61
N ASN A 471 27.42 36.61 -12.49
CA ASN A 471 28.23 37.83 -12.45
C ASN A 471 29.75 37.57 -12.43
N ASN A 472 30.19 36.32 -12.48
CA ASN A 472 31.60 35.94 -12.44
C ASN A 472 31.97 35.06 -13.65
N PRO A 473 32.44 35.70 -14.75
CA PRO A 473 32.83 34.99 -15.96
C PRO A 473 33.91 33.93 -15.76
N GLU A 474 34.81 34.11 -14.79
CA GLU A 474 35.88 33.15 -14.51
C GLU A 474 35.32 31.86 -13.91
N LEU A 475 34.36 31.98 -13.01
CA LEU A 475 33.64 30.83 -12.46
C LEU A 475 32.81 30.11 -13.53
N GLN A 476 32.19 30.85 -14.46
CA GLN A 476 31.49 30.23 -15.59
C GLN A 476 32.42 29.41 -16.49
N ILE A 477 33.63 29.92 -16.74
CA ILE A 477 34.66 29.18 -17.48
C ILE A 477 35.10 27.94 -16.70
N MET A 478 35.33 28.03 -15.39
CA MET A 478 35.64 26.86 -14.55
C MET A 478 34.53 25.79 -14.58
N ILE A 479 33.26 26.21 -14.58
CA ILE A 479 32.14 25.27 -14.75
C ILE A 479 32.19 24.62 -16.14
N GLY A 480 32.56 25.36 -17.18
CA GLY A 480 32.77 24.82 -18.52
C GLY A 480 33.88 23.78 -18.59
N GLU A 481 35.01 24.00 -17.92
CA GLU A 481 36.09 23.00 -17.79
C GLU A 481 35.58 21.72 -17.11
N GLN A 482 34.82 21.88 -16.03
CA GLN A 482 34.20 20.78 -15.31
C GLN A 482 33.25 19.98 -16.20
N ILE A 483 32.41 20.67 -16.99
CA ILE A 483 31.52 20.03 -17.98
C ILE A 483 32.35 19.28 -19.05
N GLY A 484 33.46 19.84 -19.50
CA GLY A 484 34.35 19.17 -20.46
C GLY A 484 34.89 17.84 -19.93
N VAL A 485 35.34 17.83 -18.66
CA VAL A 485 35.76 16.61 -17.96
C VAL A 485 34.60 15.63 -17.78
N TRP A 486 33.40 16.12 -17.49
CA TRP A 486 32.20 15.27 -17.38
C TRP A 486 31.86 14.58 -18.69
N ILE A 487 31.88 15.30 -19.81
CA ILE A 487 31.64 14.73 -21.15
C ILE A 487 32.61 13.57 -21.41
N GLU A 488 33.90 13.75 -21.13
CA GLU A 488 34.89 12.69 -21.28
C GLU A 488 34.63 11.47 -20.37
N SER A 489 34.12 11.72 -19.16
CA SER A 489 33.97 10.71 -18.12
C SER A 489 32.63 9.95 -18.14
N LEU A 490 31.68 10.35 -19.00
CA LEU A 490 30.36 9.72 -19.08
C LEU A 490 30.47 8.28 -19.61
N LYS A 491 29.96 7.32 -18.82
CA LYS A 491 29.81 5.92 -19.25
C LYS A 491 28.54 5.78 -20.10
N VAL A 492 28.67 6.04 -21.40
CA VAL A 492 27.54 6.01 -22.33
C VAL A 492 26.89 4.63 -22.38
N GLU A 493 27.62 3.55 -22.09
CA GLU A 493 27.09 2.19 -22.03
C GLU A 493 25.97 2.01 -20.99
N SER A 494 25.90 2.91 -20.00
CA SER A 494 24.91 2.90 -18.93
C SER A 494 23.67 3.74 -19.25
N ILE A 495 23.60 4.38 -20.42
CA ILE A 495 22.43 5.18 -20.80
C ILE A 495 21.19 4.31 -21.00
N HIS A 496 20.04 4.78 -20.54
CA HIS A 496 18.76 4.09 -20.76
C HIS A 496 18.34 4.22 -22.22
N GLN A 497 17.91 3.11 -22.81
CA GLN A 497 17.47 3.06 -24.21
C GLN A 497 16.35 4.08 -24.47
N GLY A 498 16.50 4.84 -25.56
CA GLY A 498 15.55 5.89 -25.97
C GLY A 498 15.72 7.22 -25.24
N GLN A 499 16.76 7.38 -24.42
CA GLN A 499 17.10 8.65 -23.76
C GLN A 499 18.43 9.23 -24.23
N GLU A 500 19.01 8.73 -25.31
CA GLU A 500 20.36 9.05 -25.75
C GLU A 500 20.54 10.52 -26.13
N SER A 501 19.48 11.15 -26.65
CA SER A 501 19.46 12.56 -27.05
C SER A 501 19.78 13.53 -25.90
N LYS A 502 19.60 13.13 -24.64
CA LYS A 502 19.95 13.97 -23.49
C LYS A 502 21.45 14.29 -23.40
N LEU A 503 22.31 13.44 -23.95
CA LEU A 503 23.76 13.68 -24.02
C LEU A 503 24.08 15.01 -24.73
N LEU A 504 23.23 15.42 -25.68
CA LEU A 504 23.36 16.68 -26.41
C LEU A 504 23.27 17.89 -25.48
N LEU A 505 22.56 17.81 -24.35
CA LEU A 505 22.48 18.89 -23.37
C LEU A 505 23.85 19.25 -22.81
N MET A 506 24.69 18.27 -22.49
CA MET A 506 26.03 18.51 -21.97
C MET A 506 26.93 19.14 -23.03
N ILE A 507 26.87 18.63 -24.26
CA ILE A 507 27.65 19.15 -25.40
C ILE A 507 27.24 20.60 -25.69
N LEU A 508 25.93 20.87 -25.75
CA LEU A 508 25.40 22.22 -25.96
C LEU A 508 25.78 23.16 -24.83
N GLN A 509 25.73 22.71 -23.58
CA GLN A 509 26.10 23.53 -22.43
C GLN A 509 27.59 23.91 -22.48
N PHE A 510 28.46 22.96 -22.81
CA PHE A 510 29.88 23.24 -23.05
C PHE A 510 30.08 24.23 -24.20
N ALA A 511 29.41 24.00 -25.34
CA ALA A 511 29.54 24.85 -26.52
C ALA A 511 29.04 26.28 -26.29
N LYS A 512 27.96 26.46 -25.50
CA LYS A 512 27.47 27.77 -25.03
C LYS A 512 28.54 28.52 -24.23
N LEU A 513 29.19 27.84 -23.29
CA LEU A 513 30.25 28.43 -22.46
C LEU A 513 31.51 28.74 -23.28
N LEU A 514 31.84 27.90 -24.25
CA LEU A 514 32.92 28.15 -25.21
C LEU A 514 32.65 29.42 -26.02
N LYS A 515 31.46 29.54 -26.62
CA LYS A 515 31.04 30.74 -27.36
C LYS A 515 31.04 31.97 -26.46
N PHE A 516 30.59 31.84 -25.21
CA PHE A 516 30.65 32.90 -24.21
C PHE A 516 32.11 33.36 -23.95
N GLU A 517 33.05 32.43 -23.75
CA GLU A 517 34.47 32.75 -23.57
C GLU A 517 35.03 33.52 -24.78
N TYR A 518 34.73 33.06 -26.00
CA TYR A 518 35.15 33.75 -27.23
C TYR A 518 34.51 35.12 -27.44
N SER A 519 33.24 35.30 -27.03
CA SER A 519 32.57 36.60 -27.13
C SER A 519 33.28 37.71 -26.33
N ARG A 520 34.15 37.31 -25.40
CA ARG A 520 35.01 38.22 -24.61
C ARG A 520 36.33 38.57 -25.30
N GLY A 521 36.53 38.16 -26.56
CA GLY A 521 37.72 38.49 -27.35
C GLY A 521 38.95 37.63 -27.05
N ILE A 522 38.76 36.46 -26.43
CA ILE A 522 39.85 35.53 -26.08
C ILE A 522 40.27 34.74 -27.34
N SER A 523 41.58 34.62 -27.57
CA SER A 523 42.12 33.84 -28.68
C SER A 523 42.21 32.33 -28.34
N ASP A 524 42.29 31.46 -29.35
CA ASP A 524 42.38 30.00 -29.16
C ASP A 524 43.51 29.57 -28.21
N ARG A 525 44.65 30.29 -28.22
CA ARG A 525 45.81 29.99 -27.35
C ARG A 525 45.60 30.39 -25.89
N GLN A 526 44.62 31.23 -25.63
CA GLN A 526 44.29 31.78 -24.31
C GLN A 526 42.99 31.20 -23.75
N SER A 527 42.15 30.58 -24.59
CA SER A 527 40.92 29.95 -24.17
C SER A 527 41.22 28.72 -23.32
N ARG A 528 40.66 28.70 -22.11
CA ARG A 528 40.76 27.57 -21.19
C ARG A 528 39.89 26.41 -21.66
N LEU A 529 38.70 26.73 -22.20
CA LEU A 529 37.77 25.72 -22.71
C LEU A 529 38.28 25.07 -24.00
N PHE A 530 39.05 25.78 -24.82
CA PHE A 530 39.65 25.23 -26.03
C PHE A 530 40.59 24.04 -25.75
N VAL A 531 41.19 23.96 -24.57
CA VAL A 531 42.05 22.84 -24.15
C VAL A 531 41.25 21.56 -23.90
N HIS A 532 39.96 21.67 -23.58
CA HIS A 532 39.07 20.52 -23.37
C HIS A 532 38.46 19.97 -24.67
N LEU A 533 38.61 20.67 -25.79
CA LEU A 533 38.06 20.23 -27.07
C LEU A 533 38.65 18.90 -27.57
N PRO A 534 39.96 18.63 -27.51
CA PRO A 534 40.51 17.32 -27.90
C PRO A 534 39.92 16.13 -27.12
N PRO A 535 39.93 16.10 -25.77
CA PRO A 535 39.33 14.97 -25.05
C PRO A 535 37.81 14.84 -25.29
N ILE A 536 37.10 15.96 -25.50
CA ILE A 536 35.69 15.94 -25.91
C ILE A 536 35.54 15.31 -27.30
N ALA A 537 36.35 15.70 -28.29
CA ALA A 537 36.29 15.12 -29.63
C ALA A 537 36.59 13.61 -29.60
N ASP A 538 37.56 13.18 -28.80
CA ASP A 538 37.86 11.76 -28.61
C ASP A 538 36.69 11.00 -27.98
N ALA A 539 36.04 11.58 -26.97
CA ALA A 539 34.82 11.00 -26.39
C ALA A 539 33.70 10.88 -27.43
N LEU A 540 33.45 11.94 -28.20
CA LEU A 540 32.44 11.95 -29.26
C LEU A 540 32.76 10.94 -30.38
N PHE A 541 34.03 10.76 -30.74
CA PHE A 541 34.44 9.72 -31.68
C PHE A 541 34.12 8.33 -31.14
N LYS A 542 34.49 8.03 -29.88
CA LYS A 542 34.15 6.76 -29.23
C LYS A 542 32.64 6.52 -29.20
N TRP A 543 31.85 7.57 -28.94
CA TRP A 543 30.39 7.48 -28.94
C TRP A 543 29.84 7.22 -30.35
N SER A 544 30.49 7.74 -31.39
CA SER A 544 30.06 7.60 -32.79
C SER A 544 30.45 6.28 -33.45
N ASP A 545 31.50 5.62 -32.98
CA ASP A 545 32.10 4.48 -33.67
C ASP A 545 31.21 3.23 -33.62
N SER A 546 30.68 2.84 -34.78
CA SER A 546 30.24 1.46 -34.99
C SER A 546 31.41 0.63 -35.43
N ALA A 547 31.44 -0.63 -35.01
CA ALA A 547 32.33 -1.67 -35.53
C ALA A 547 32.29 -1.84 -37.07
N SER A 548 31.44 -1.09 -37.79
CA SER A 548 31.29 -1.12 -39.24
C SER A 548 32.09 -0.08 -40.04
N ALA A 549 32.83 0.86 -39.43
CA ALA A 549 33.44 1.97 -40.17
C ALA A 549 34.97 2.12 -40.14
N ILE A 550 35.73 1.25 -39.47
CA ILE A 550 37.21 1.31 -39.51
C ILE A 550 37.81 -0.10 -39.63
N ASN A 551 38.57 -0.31 -40.71
CA ASN A 551 39.43 -1.47 -40.96
C ASN A 551 40.62 -1.49 -39.97
N THR A 552 40.37 -1.84 -38.73
CA THR A 552 41.40 -2.32 -37.81
C THR A 552 41.39 -3.85 -37.80
N LEU A 553 42.55 -4.48 -37.72
CA LEU A 553 42.71 -5.94 -37.71
C LEU A 553 41.81 -6.68 -36.69
N TRP A 554 41.33 -5.99 -35.66
CA TRP A 554 40.45 -6.53 -34.60
C TRP A 554 38.96 -6.53 -34.94
N THR A 555 38.47 -5.62 -35.81
CA THR A 555 37.08 -5.62 -36.30
C THR A 555 36.81 -6.74 -37.29
N ALA A 556 37.84 -7.21 -38.01
CA ALA A 556 37.76 -8.37 -38.93
C ALA A 556 37.49 -9.72 -38.23
N PHE A 557 37.75 -9.82 -36.91
CA PHE A 557 37.49 -11.01 -36.10
C PHE A 557 36.21 -10.91 -35.25
N GLY A 558 35.39 -9.86 -35.42
CA GLY A 558 34.12 -9.71 -34.70
C GLY A 558 34.21 -9.24 -33.25
N PHE A 559 35.37 -8.69 -32.82
CA PHE A 559 35.60 -8.24 -31.43
C PHE A 559 35.44 -6.73 -31.21
N GLY A 560 35.01 -5.95 -32.22
CA GLY A 560 34.70 -4.53 -32.04
C GLY A 560 33.36 -4.34 -31.33
N LYS A 561 33.34 -3.71 -30.15
CA LYS A 561 32.08 -3.28 -29.54
C LYS A 561 31.46 -2.21 -30.44
N SER A 562 30.32 -2.50 -31.07
CA SER A 562 29.50 -1.49 -31.72
C SER A 562 29.02 -0.49 -30.68
N SER A 563 29.13 0.82 -30.96
CA SER A 563 28.45 1.84 -30.14
C SER A 563 26.98 1.45 -29.95
N ILE A 564 26.51 1.56 -28.70
CA ILE A 564 25.12 1.26 -28.33
C ILE A 564 24.16 2.40 -28.70
N LEU A 565 24.69 3.53 -29.18
CA LEU A 565 23.91 4.70 -29.53
C LEU A 565 23.18 4.51 -30.87
N PRO A 566 21.97 5.09 -31.03
CA PRO A 566 21.25 5.06 -32.30
C PRO A 566 22.03 5.80 -33.40
N ASN A 567 21.77 5.45 -34.66
CA ASN A 567 22.43 6.05 -35.82
C ASN A 567 22.35 7.58 -35.81
N ASP A 568 21.21 8.14 -35.42
CA ASP A 568 20.97 9.57 -35.26
C ASP A 568 21.97 10.23 -34.29
N MET A 569 22.12 9.67 -33.09
CA MET A 569 23.04 10.21 -32.10
C MET A 569 24.49 10.04 -32.54
N ARG A 570 24.82 8.87 -33.13
CA ARG A 570 26.16 8.61 -33.66
C ARG A 570 26.54 9.58 -34.76
N PHE A 571 25.58 9.92 -35.64
CA PHE A 571 25.75 10.93 -36.67
C PHE A 571 26.11 12.27 -36.04
N ILE A 572 25.31 12.77 -35.08
CA ILE A 572 25.58 14.05 -34.41
C ILE A 572 26.96 14.05 -33.75
N CYS A 573 27.31 13.00 -33.00
CA CYS A 573 28.61 12.86 -32.37
C CYS A 573 29.75 12.90 -33.40
N LYS A 574 29.60 12.22 -34.55
CA LYS A 574 30.61 12.22 -35.62
C LYS A 574 30.75 13.60 -36.26
N ILE A 575 29.64 14.30 -36.51
CA ILE A 575 29.66 15.68 -37.02
C ILE A 575 30.41 16.58 -36.03
N ALA A 576 30.03 16.54 -34.76
CA ALA A 576 30.63 17.34 -33.69
C ALA A 576 32.14 17.08 -33.54
N ALA A 577 32.54 15.81 -33.53
CA ALA A 577 33.93 15.41 -33.40
C ALA A 577 34.77 15.88 -34.60
N ASN A 578 34.28 15.73 -35.83
CA ASN A 578 34.97 16.23 -37.04
C ASN A 578 35.00 17.75 -37.07
N PHE A 579 33.93 18.43 -36.65
CA PHE A 579 33.90 19.89 -36.55
C PHE A 579 35.03 20.40 -35.64
N ILE A 580 35.20 19.78 -34.47
CA ILE A 580 36.25 20.12 -33.52
C ILE A 580 37.64 19.79 -34.09
N ALA A 581 37.82 18.58 -34.64
CA ALA A 581 39.11 18.10 -35.08
C ALA A 581 39.68 18.87 -36.28
N ILE A 582 38.87 19.18 -37.30
CA ILE A 582 39.31 19.98 -38.47
C ILE A 582 39.85 21.34 -38.04
N ARG A 583 39.21 21.98 -37.05
CA ARG A 583 39.61 23.31 -36.53
C ARG A 583 40.83 23.27 -35.60
N ARG A 584 41.22 22.07 -35.16
CA ARG A 584 42.39 21.84 -34.30
C ARG A 584 43.64 21.48 -35.10
N LEU A 585 43.49 20.96 -36.31
CA LEU A 585 44.62 20.70 -37.20
C LEU A 585 45.26 22.05 -37.57
N ASN A 586 46.57 22.16 -37.34
CA ASN A 586 47.31 23.35 -37.73
C ASN A 586 47.20 23.52 -39.24
N ARG A 587 47.10 24.75 -39.73
CA ARG A 587 47.06 25.06 -41.18
C ARG A 587 48.25 24.48 -41.96
N ASP A 588 49.34 24.14 -41.27
CA ASP A 588 50.54 23.53 -41.83
C ASP A 588 50.43 21.99 -42.01
N GLN A 589 49.43 21.35 -41.43
CA GLN A 589 49.13 19.90 -41.55
C GLN A 589 48.06 19.63 -42.62
N THR A 590 48.20 20.27 -43.79
CA THR A 590 47.22 20.23 -44.89
C THR A 590 46.90 18.81 -45.36
N THR A 591 47.88 17.90 -45.32
CA THR A 591 47.72 16.49 -45.72
C THR A 591 46.81 15.70 -44.77
N GLU A 592 46.87 15.97 -43.46
CA GLU A 592 46.03 15.31 -42.46
C GLU A 592 44.60 15.89 -42.47
N SER A 593 44.48 17.22 -42.62
CA SER A 593 43.17 17.88 -42.80
C SER A 593 42.45 17.35 -44.04
N SER A 594 43.15 17.25 -45.16
CA SER A 594 42.59 16.74 -46.42
C SER A 594 42.07 15.30 -46.29
N LYS A 595 42.83 14.41 -45.63
CA LYS A 595 42.39 13.03 -45.37
C LYS A 595 41.19 12.96 -44.44
N MET A 596 41.14 13.82 -43.42
CA MET A 596 40.02 13.87 -42.49
C MET A 596 38.74 14.36 -43.19
N ILE A 597 38.85 15.40 -44.01
CA ILE A 597 37.76 15.93 -44.83
C ILE A 597 37.28 14.87 -45.83
N GLU A 598 38.18 14.15 -46.49
CA GLU A 598 37.82 13.07 -47.42
C GLU A 598 37.07 11.93 -46.72
N ASN A 599 37.57 11.46 -45.57
CA ASN A 599 36.91 10.45 -44.75
C ASN A 599 35.52 10.92 -44.28
N PHE A 600 35.40 12.19 -43.91
CA PHE A 600 34.13 12.80 -43.52
C PHE A 600 33.13 12.85 -44.68
N LYS A 601 33.56 13.20 -45.90
CA LYS A 601 32.72 13.18 -47.11
C LYS A 601 32.22 11.77 -47.43
N ILE A 602 33.10 10.77 -47.33
CA ILE A 602 32.72 9.36 -47.53
C ILE A 602 31.65 8.96 -46.50
N TYR A 603 31.82 9.36 -45.24
CA TYR A 603 30.84 9.10 -44.19
C TYR A 603 29.49 9.78 -44.46
N MET A 604 29.49 11.05 -44.86
CA MET A 604 28.28 11.81 -45.22
C MET A 604 27.55 11.24 -46.43
N ALA A 605 28.27 10.60 -47.36
CA ALA A 605 27.71 9.90 -48.51
C ALA A 605 27.09 8.52 -48.18
N SER A 606 27.23 8.05 -46.92
CA SER A 606 26.64 6.78 -46.49
C SER A 606 25.12 6.77 -46.72
N PRO A 607 24.55 5.65 -47.24
CA PRO A 607 23.11 5.52 -47.42
C PRO A 607 22.32 5.70 -46.12
N ASP A 608 22.93 5.42 -44.96
CA ASP A 608 22.30 5.52 -43.64
C ASP A 608 21.84 6.93 -43.29
N PHE A 609 22.44 7.97 -43.89
CA PHE A 609 22.14 9.38 -43.56
C PHE A 609 21.31 10.11 -44.61
N LYS A 610 21.01 9.47 -45.75
CA LYS A 610 20.19 10.08 -46.81
C LYS A 610 18.79 10.47 -46.33
N VAL A 611 18.31 9.84 -45.26
CA VAL A 611 17.02 10.12 -44.61
C VAL A 611 16.90 11.58 -44.16
N TYR A 612 18.00 12.27 -43.86
CA TYR A 612 17.95 13.67 -43.42
C TYR A 612 17.78 14.70 -44.56
N GLY A 613 17.91 14.26 -45.81
CA GLY A 613 17.76 15.08 -47.02
C GLY A 613 19.06 15.75 -47.49
N GLU A 614 19.27 15.75 -48.79
CA GLU A 614 20.52 16.19 -49.43
C GLU A 614 20.86 17.66 -49.13
N THR A 615 19.86 18.55 -49.12
CA THR A 615 20.07 19.97 -48.81
C THR A 615 20.57 20.19 -47.39
N PHE A 616 20.08 19.40 -46.43
CA PHE A 616 20.52 19.49 -45.03
C PHE A 616 21.93 18.94 -44.88
N LEU A 617 22.21 17.78 -45.47
CA LEU A 617 23.54 17.18 -45.45
C LEU A 617 24.60 18.08 -46.11
N ALA A 618 24.29 18.69 -47.25
CA ALA A 618 25.18 19.64 -47.92
C ALA A 618 25.48 20.87 -47.03
N LYS A 619 24.46 21.38 -46.32
CA LYS A 619 24.66 22.48 -45.36
C LYS A 619 25.56 22.07 -44.20
N VAL A 620 25.31 20.91 -43.59
CA VAL A 620 26.16 20.37 -42.51
C VAL A 620 27.58 20.16 -43.00
N GLU A 621 27.75 19.56 -44.19
CA GLU A 621 29.05 19.32 -44.80
C GLU A 621 29.83 20.63 -45.01
N SER A 622 29.20 21.64 -45.62
CA SER A 622 29.83 22.95 -45.83
C SER A 622 30.24 23.62 -44.51
N THR A 623 29.43 23.47 -43.46
CA THR A 623 29.72 24.05 -42.13
C THR A 623 30.89 23.34 -41.47
N VAL A 624 30.98 22.01 -41.57
CA VAL A 624 32.04 21.23 -40.94
C VAL A 624 33.38 21.44 -41.64
N ILE A 625 33.39 21.44 -42.97
CA ILE A 625 34.60 21.51 -43.81
C ILE A 625 35.19 22.92 -43.89
N ASP A 626 34.38 23.98 -43.74
CA ASP A 626 34.90 25.35 -43.81
C ASP A 626 35.88 25.63 -42.66
N GLU A 627 37.17 25.61 -42.98
CA GLU A 627 38.28 25.89 -42.07
C GLU A 627 38.29 27.35 -41.58
N ASN A 628 37.53 28.25 -42.22
CA ASN A 628 37.40 29.64 -41.79
C ASN A 628 36.34 29.83 -40.71
N VAL A 629 35.48 28.84 -40.47
CA VAL A 629 34.47 28.86 -39.42
C VAL A 629 35.13 28.64 -38.06
N ASN A 630 34.94 29.58 -37.14
CA ASN A 630 35.48 29.53 -35.77
C ASN A 630 34.78 28.42 -34.94
N VAL A 631 35.51 27.83 -33.98
CA VAL A 631 34.97 26.78 -33.10
C VAL A 631 33.83 27.24 -32.20
N SER A 632 33.67 28.55 -31.97
CA SER A 632 32.51 29.14 -31.29
C SER A 632 31.16 28.86 -31.99
N LEU A 633 31.16 28.47 -33.27
CA LEU A 633 29.98 28.00 -33.99
C LEU A 633 29.62 26.53 -33.70
N LEU A 634 30.34 25.86 -32.78
CA LEU A 634 29.98 24.52 -32.32
C LEU A 634 28.56 24.51 -31.74
N GLU A 635 28.17 25.52 -30.95
CA GLU A 635 26.82 25.61 -30.40
C GLU A 635 25.77 25.60 -31.52
N ASP A 636 25.90 26.51 -32.49
CA ASP A 636 24.95 26.67 -33.58
C ASP A 636 24.87 25.42 -34.46
N THR A 637 25.99 24.71 -34.62
CA THR A 637 26.07 23.43 -35.35
C THR A 637 25.28 22.35 -34.61
N ILE A 638 25.55 22.13 -33.33
CA ILE A 638 24.84 21.11 -32.53
C ILE A 638 23.36 21.45 -32.40
N LEU A 639 23.02 22.73 -32.22
CA LEU A 639 21.64 23.20 -32.12
C LEU A 639 20.86 22.94 -33.42
N THR A 640 21.48 23.18 -34.57
CA THR A 640 20.89 22.91 -35.89
C THR A 640 20.65 21.42 -36.10
N LEU A 641 21.61 20.57 -35.73
CA LEU A 641 21.48 19.12 -35.80
C LEU A 641 20.37 18.62 -34.87
N THR A 642 20.39 19.07 -33.62
CA THR A 642 19.45 18.63 -32.58
C THR A 642 18.02 19.00 -32.94
N ARG A 643 17.76 20.23 -33.39
CA ARG A 643 16.41 20.66 -33.82
C ARG A 643 15.89 19.86 -35.01
N LYS A 644 16.77 19.37 -35.88
CA LYS A 644 16.39 18.57 -37.06
C LYS A 644 16.12 17.11 -36.71
N ILE A 645 16.93 16.53 -35.83
CA ILE A 645 16.98 15.08 -35.56
C ILE A 645 16.18 14.71 -34.30
N TYR A 646 16.25 15.54 -33.25
CA TYR A 646 15.56 15.37 -31.97
C TYR A 646 14.71 16.62 -31.62
N PRO A 647 13.68 16.95 -32.42
CA PRO A 647 12.84 18.13 -32.20
C PRO A 647 12.08 18.12 -30.86
N GLU A 648 11.91 16.95 -30.25
CA GLU A 648 11.28 16.75 -28.95
C GLU A 648 12.17 17.12 -27.76
N LEU A 649 13.49 17.23 -27.96
CA LEU A 649 14.40 17.64 -26.90
C LEU A 649 14.16 19.12 -26.59
N LYS A 650 13.71 19.40 -25.36
CA LYS A 650 13.46 20.77 -24.87
C LYS A 650 14.78 21.49 -24.62
N LEU A 651 15.28 22.21 -25.63
CA LEU A 651 16.54 22.96 -25.61
C LEU A 651 16.43 24.40 -25.13
#